data_AF-F6IHS5-F1
#
_entry.id   AF-F6IHS5-F1
#
_cell.length_a   1.000
_cell.length_b   1.000
_cell.length_c   1.000
_cell.angle_alpha   90.00
_cell.angle_beta   90.00
_cell.angle_gamma   90.00
#
_symmetry.space_group_name_H-M   'P 1'
#
loop_
_entity.id
_entity.type
_entity.pdbx_description
1 polymer ?
#
loop_
_entity_poly.entity_id
_entity_poly.type
_entity_poly.pdbx_seq_one_letter_code
_entity_poly.pdbx_strand_id
1 'polypeptide(L)'
;MIHPRRLKGTSGNIARYYTVGDYYTKGGDEPSQWGGKLAPELGLEGRVDPHVFAELLAGSVAGQQLGRQRGDGDIQHHPGWDFAVNAPKSVSIMALVAGDDRIIAAHERAVTTALSYLEEHASLRRREDGEIIHEATGRLLFARFTEHASRDLDPHLHTHVVVLNMTNREADGPMASLETRGMFTEQMVAGQVYRNELARDLREQGFEIEFDPRRGLFEIAGVPKDFIRETSQRSRKIDAHAQEHGLAGQAARRASFYETRGAKVKVGLDDLKAQWAERAKPYVKELADLGSQAADREGQGLEFDPMASRRAALFGIRQAETREAVSNLGSLYRHALASHVGEVGLTDVRPLITEHEARRKLLAAREPTGDRPLTRGRTTRRSARLEQALSRELALAMDDARPIASSDRLLVRLERAGLNPAQEQALVMLASSRDRVTGLHGVAGAGKSTLMRTLAEAAEPGTRFLALAPTSSAAANLGDGARVDARTVASLLAGGGHGITDTHVLLVDEAGQLGNRQAQRLLQISRETGARLILLGDNRQTGAIEQGKPFWLLQRLGLPTAELTESMRQETRMMKAAVTEARAGNYASSMEKLDKVVSGVSAERLARGLVEEWTRLKPETRATTNILVLENETRLLVNAKIRETLKSESTIAAEDTRLSVLTPAGMTAQEKHFARFYSGGQVVTFARDLAGPGIARDTEYRVAGLSQDTSGRQVVRLVDENGRIIRWDPRLGQARHVNVFHREERDLAQGDRIQWRLVNRELDLKNAERGTVEKLEGSLATIRWDRGERVQTIDLSQHKTWDHGYAETVYSAQSKTYARVYVLAPVNSALVNGQNYYTAITRARLGVKLWTESEKKLVEKLEARSGEKASALEGLGRLDRDTARALADRHAGRLAEARDDQQRTHQDRRDQLLERQLDQRRSPQGLGEHLAEGARGIAELMDRILQSALERRASSERGHAQAGRGQASPPADHDLQKSNDRPGFDR
;
A
#
# COMPACT_ATOMS: atom_id res chain seq x y z
N MET A 1 7.75 -14.50 -14.83
CA MET A 1 6.97 -13.24 -14.94
C MET A 1 6.22 -13.21 -16.25
N ILE A 2 5.01 -12.62 -16.30
CA ILE A 2 4.21 -12.45 -17.52
C ILE A 2 4.26 -10.99 -17.96
N HIS A 3 4.74 -10.73 -19.17
CA HIS A 3 4.87 -9.37 -19.70
C HIS A 3 4.21 -9.24 -21.07
N PRO A 4 2.97 -8.72 -21.13
CA PRO A 4 2.31 -8.51 -22.41
C PRO A 4 2.99 -7.45 -23.25
N ARG A 5 3.12 -7.75 -24.54
CA ARG A 5 3.68 -6.90 -25.57
C ARG A 5 2.69 -6.80 -26.70
N ARG A 6 2.35 -5.55 -27.06
CA ARG A 6 1.56 -5.28 -28.25
C ARG A 6 2.38 -5.65 -29.49
N LEU A 7 1.85 -6.53 -30.34
CA LEU A 7 2.54 -6.93 -31.57
C LEU A 7 2.55 -5.76 -32.57
N LYS A 8 3.64 -5.64 -33.32
CA LYS A 8 3.84 -4.61 -34.35
C LYS A 8 4.48 -5.27 -35.58
N GLY A 9 4.02 -4.88 -36.76
CA GLY A 9 4.48 -5.42 -38.05
C GLY A 9 3.36 -6.11 -38.82
N THR A 10 3.70 -6.66 -39.99
CA THR A 10 2.78 -7.43 -40.82
C THR A 10 2.55 -8.82 -40.22
N SER A 11 1.35 -9.37 -40.41
CA SER A 11 0.98 -10.70 -39.91
C SER A 11 1.97 -11.78 -40.37
N GLY A 12 2.37 -11.77 -41.65
CA GLY A 12 3.36 -12.71 -42.19
C GLY A 12 4.73 -12.62 -41.53
N ASN A 13 5.22 -11.42 -41.21
CA ASN A 13 6.51 -11.26 -40.51
C ASN A 13 6.43 -11.73 -39.05
N ILE A 14 5.30 -11.47 -38.39
CA ILE A 14 5.06 -11.93 -37.02
C ILE A 14 4.98 -13.47 -37.00
N ALA A 15 4.22 -14.08 -37.92
CA ALA A 15 4.10 -15.52 -38.01
C ALA A 15 5.48 -16.17 -38.23
N ARG A 16 6.24 -15.70 -39.23
CA ARG A 16 7.61 -16.21 -39.51
C ARG A 16 8.54 -16.09 -38.30
N TYR A 17 8.48 -14.98 -37.57
CA TYR A 17 9.31 -14.77 -36.38
C TYR A 17 9.13 -15.89 -35.34
N TYR A 18 7.88 -16.27 -35.06
CA TYR A 18 7.55 -17.27 -34.04
C TYR A 18 7.60 -18.72 -34.56
N THR A 19 7.18 -18.99 -35.80
CA THR A 19 7.06 -20.38 -36.30
C THR A 19 8.32 -20.88 -37.00
N VAL A 20 8.95 -20.04 -37.82
CA VAL A 20 10.13 -20.42 -38.62
C VAL A 20 11.42 -20.07 -37.89
N GLY A 21 11.39 -19.02 -37.04
CA GLY A 21 12.61 -18.41 -36.53
C GLY A 21 13.39 -17.76 -37.67
N ASP A 22 14.21 -16.77 -37.40
CA ASP A 22 15.03 -16.16 -38.45
C ASP A 22 16.11 -17.16 -38.93
N TYR A 23 15.74 -17.99 -39.93
CA TYR A 23 16.58 -18.83 -40.79
C TYR A 23 17.64 -19.71 -40.08
N TYR A 24 17.35 -21.01 -39.98
CA TYR A 24 18.29 -22.13 -39.69
C TYR A 24 18.89 -22.23 -38.27
N THR A 25 18.11 -22.04 -37.20
CA THR A 25 18.49 -22.46 -35.83
C THR A 25 17.43 -23.28 -35.10
N LYS A 26 16.24 -23.47 -35.68
CA LYS A 26 15.17 -24.26 -35.06
C LYS A 26 15.30 -25.70 -35.50
N GLY A 27 15.83 -26.57 -34.64
CA GLY A 27 15.61 -28.00 -34.75
C GLY A 27 14.11 -28.31 -34.70
N GLY A 28 13.69 -29.49 -35.14
CA GLY A 28 12.29 -29.91 -35.17
C GLY A 28 11.56 -29.97 -33.81
N ASP A 29 12.24 -29.62 -32.72
CA ASP A 29 11.90 -29.98 -31.33
C ASP A 29 11.39 -28.82 -30.44
N GLU A 30 11.16 -27.61 -30.96
CA GLU A 30 10.47 -26.57 -30.15
C GLU A 30 8.95 -26.81 -30.15
N PRO A 31 8.33 -27.13 -29.00
CA PRO A 31 6.90 -27.38 -28.93
C PRO A 31 6.15 -26.06 -29.18
N SER A 32 5.33 -26.06 -30.23
CA SER A 32 4.31 -25.02 -30.45
C SER A 32 2.94 -25.65 -30.34
N GLN A 33 1.99 -24.93 -29.73
CA GLN A 33 0.65 -25.44 -29.58
C GLN A 33 -0.41 -24.34 -29.59
N TRP A 34 -1.57 -24.66 -30.15
CA TRP A 34 -2.79 -23.87 -29.97
C TRP A 34 -3.38 -24.03 -28.57
N GLY A 35 -4.08 -23.01 -28.09
CA GLY A 35 -4.80 -23.08 -26.83
C GLY A 35 -5.85 -21.98 -26.66
N GLY A 36 -6.60 -22.11 -25.56
CA GLY A 36 -7.80 -21.32 -25.28
C GLY A 36 -9.05 -22.03 -25.78
N LYS A 37 -10.21 -21.63 -25.26
CA LYS A 37 -11.51 -22.26 -25.55
C LYS A 37 -11.92 -22.16 -27.02
N LEU A 38 -11.40 -21.17 -27.75
CA LEU A 38 -11.69 -21.00 -29.18
C LEU A 38 -10.91 -21.96 -30.06
N ALA A 39 -9.77 -22.48 -29.60
CA ALA A 39 -8.93 -23.37 -30.40
C ALA A 39 -9.67 -24.64 -30.86
N PRO A 40 -10.27 -25.46 -29.97
CA PRO A 40 -10.96 -26.67 -30.38
C PRO A 40 -12.19 -26.39 -31.27
N GLU A 41 -12.91 -25.30 -31.02
CA GLU A 41 -14.09 -24.91 -31.83
C GLU A 41 -13.70 -24.54 -33.27
N LEU A 42 -12.50 -24.01 -33.46
CA LEU A 42 -11.94 -23.68 -34.78
C LEU A 42 -11.18 -24.86 -35.42
N GLY A 43 -11.21 -26.04 -34.80
CA GLY A 43 -10.44 -27.22 -35.26
C GLY A 43 -8.92 -27.05 -35.14
N LEU A 44 -8.46 -26.15 -34.27
CA LEU A 44 -7.05 -25.86 -34.06
C LEU A 44 -6.51 -26.71 -32.92
N GLU A 45 -5.87 -27.82 -33.26
CA GLU A 45 -5.24 -28.74 -32.31
C GLU A 45 -3.77 -28.99 -32.66
N GLY A 46 -2.97 -29.36 -31.66
CA GLY A 46 -1.57 -29.70 -31.85
C GLY A 46 -0.71 -28.51 -32.31
N ARG A 47 0.23 -28.77 -33.22
CA ARG A 47 1.28 -27.83 -33.65
C ARG A 47 0.71 -26.62 -34.37
N VAL A 48 1.30 -25.44 -34.16
CA VAL A 48 0.88 -24.21 -34.82
C VAL A 48 1.30 -24.21 -36.28
N ASP A 49 0.33 -24.25 -37.19
CA ASP A 49 0.57 -24.08 -38.62
C ASP A 49 0.91 -22.61 -38.96
N PRO A 50 2.04 -22.33 -39.63
CA PRO A 50 2.47 -20.96 -39.94
C PRO A 50 1.50 -20.17 -40.83
N HIS A 51 0.81 -20.82 -41.75
CA HIS A 51 -0.11 -20.18 -42.68
C HIS A 51 -1.40 -19.80 -41.97
N VAL A 52 -2.02 -20.75 -41.26
CA VAL A 52 -3.22 -20.51 -40.45
C VAL A 52 -2.96 -19.43 -39.40
N PHE A 53 -1.79 -19.46 -38.76
CA PHE A 53 -1.42 -18.43 -37.79
C PHE A 53 -1.29 -17.03 -38.40
N ALA A 54 -0.76 -16.91 -39.63
CA ALA A 54 -0.67 -15.63 -40.33
C ALA A 54 -2.05 -15.07 -40.71
N GLU A 55 -2.99 -15.91 -41.11
CA GLU A 55 -4.37 -15.51 -41.41
C GLU A 55 -5.10 -15.00 -40.17
N LEU A 56 -5.01 -15.74 -39.07
CA LEU A 56 -5.61 -15.34 -37.79
C LEU A 56 -5.02 -14.03 -37.25
N LEU A 57 -3.70 -13.81 -37.40
CA LEU A 57 -3.04 -12.54 -37.08
C LEU A 57 -3.50 -11.38 -37.98
N ALA A 58 -3.99 -11.67 -39.18
CA ALA A 58 -4.60 -10.67 -40.07
C ALA A 58 -6.08 -10.40 -39.75
N GLY A 59 -6.66 -11.17 -38.81
CA GLY A 59 -8.06 -11.05 -38.43
C GLY A 59 -9.02 -11.84 -39.31
N SER A 60 -8.52 -12.74 -40.16
CA SER A 60 -9.34 -13.68 -40.93
C SER A 60 -9.61 -14.92 -40.10
N VAL A 61 -10.87 -15.21 -39.78
CA VAL A 61 -11.27 -16.34 -38.94
C VAL A 61 -12.64 -16.86 -39.36
N ALA A 62 -12.77 -18.15 -39.63
CA ALA A 62 -14.04 -18.81 -39.97
C ALA A 62 -14.86 -18.09 -41.08
N GLY A 63 -14.20 -17.57 -42.12
CA GLY A 63 -14.83 -16.81 -43.21
C GLY A 63 -15.23 -15.36 -42.84
N GLN A 64 -14.99 -14.93 -41.60
CA GLN A 64 -15.20 -13.57 -41.14
C GLN A 64 -13.88 -12.78 -41.14
N GLN A 65 -13.94 -11.53 -41.58
CA GLN A 65 -12.83 -10.59 -41.50
C GLN A 65 -13.04 -9.57 -40.37
N LEU A 66 -12.16 -9.60 -39.36
CA LEU A 66 -12.15 -8.65 -38.24
C LEU A 66 -11.33 -7.41 -38.58
N GLY A 67 -11.70 -6.28 -37.98
CA GLY A 67 -11.00 -5.00 -38.13
C GLY A 67 -11.92 -3.88 -38.57
N ARG A 68 -11.43 -2.63 -38.51
CA ARG A 68 -12.19 -1.47 -38.98
C ARG A 68 -11.87 -1.24 -40.46
N GLN A 69 -12.89 -1.30 -41.32
CA GLN A 69 -12.76 -0.95 -42.72
C GLN A 69 -12.64 0.57 -42.87
N ARG A 70 -11.60 1.03 -43.56
CA ARG A 70 -11.40 2.43 -43.90
C ARG A 70 -12.01 2.75 -45.27
N GLY A 71 -12.18 4.04 -45.57
CA GLY A 71 -12.81 4.49 -46.82
C GLY A 71 -12.02 4.17 -48.09
N ASP A 72 -10.75 3.80 -47.95
CA ASP A 72 -9.84 3.30 -48.99
C ASP A 72 -9.93 1.78 -49.22
N GLY A 73 -10.75 1.06 -48.43
CA GLY A 73 -10.90 -0.39 -48.49
C GLY A 73 -9.94 -1.16 -47.58
N ASP A 74 -8.97 -0.49 -46.94
CA ASP A 74 -8.00 -1.14 -46.05
C ASP A 74 -8.65 -1.55 -44.72
N ILE A 75 -8.39 -2.79 -44.30
CA ILE A 75 -8.87 -3.33 -43.03
C ILE A 75 -7.81 -3.09 -41.95
N GLN A 76 -8.17 -2.26 -40.97
CA GLN A 76 -7.34 -2.02 -39.80
C GLN A 76 -7.67 -3.04 -38.70
N HIS A 77 -6.97 -4.17 -38.71
CA HIS A 77 -6.97 -5.15 -37.61
C HIS A 77 -5.67 -5.05 -36.80
N HIS A 78 -5.77 -5.27 -35.49
CA HIS A 78 -4.60 -5.35 -34.63
C HIS A 78 -4.26 -6.84 -34.38
N PRO A 79 -3.05 -7.34 -34.69
CA PRO A 79 -2.78 -8.79 -34.69
C PRO A 79 -2.96 -9.50 -33.35
N GLY A 80 -2.63 -8.83 -32.25
CA GLY A 80 -2.69 -9.44 -30.92
C GLY A 80 -1.55 -9.00 -30.01
N TRP A 81 -1.33 -9.79 -28.96
CA TRP A 81 -0.35 -9.49 -27.91
C TRP A 81 0.45 -10.73 -27.55
N ASP A 82 1.75 -10.55 -27.33
CA ASP A 82 2.66 -11.59 -26.85
C ASP A 82 2.82 -11.48 -25.32
N PHE A 83 2.36 -12.49 -24.60
CA PHE A 83 2.51 -12.65 -23.16
C PHE A 83 3.68 -13.60 -22.89
N ALA A 84 4.89 -13.05 -22.83
CA ALA A 84 6.07 -13.85 -22.51
C ALA A 84 6.06 -14.30 -21.03
N VAL A 85 6.00 -15.62 -20.80
CA VAL A 85 6.04 -16.27 -19.49
C VAL A 85 7.44 -16.78 -19.22
N ASN A 86 8.14 -16.15 -18.27
CA ASN A 86 9.55 -16.47 -17.99
C ASN A 86 9.67 -17.26 -16.68
N ALA A 87 10.38 -18.39 -16.69
CA ALA A 87 10.71 -19.16 -15.50
C ALA A 87 11.78 -18.46 -14.63
N PRO A 88 11.85 -18.75 -13.31
CA PRO A 88 12.99 -18.34 -12.50
C PRO A 88 14.31 -18.90 -13.03
N LYS A 89 15.41 -18.28 -12.64
CA LYS A 89 16.70 -18.63 -13.24
C LYS A 89 17.19 -19.98 -12.75
N SER A 90 17.01 -20.29 -11.46
CA SER A 90 17.33 -21.61 -10.90
C SER A 90 16.57 -22.72 -11.62
N VAL A 91 15.31 -22.48 -11.98
CA VAL A 91 14.47 -23.44 -12.70
C VAL A 91 15.01 -23.66 -14.11
N SER A 92 15.41 -22.58 -14.81
CA SER A 92 16.03 -22.71 -16.13
C SER A 92 17.36 -23.47 -16.07
N ILE A 93 18.14 -23.29 -15.01
CA ILE A 93 19.40 -24.03 -14.79
C ILE A 93 19.12 -25.53 -14.59
N MET A 94 18.21 -25.89 -13.67
CA MET A 94 17.90 -27.30 -13.42
C MET A 94 17.27 -27.99 -14.63
N ALA A 95 16.38 -27.30 -15.36
CA ALA A 95 15.77 -27.85 -16.55
C ALA A 95 16.78 -28.07 -17.69
N LEU A 96 17.61 -27.06 -17.99
CA LEU A 96 18.37 -27.02 -19.25
C LEU A 96 19.84 -27.39 -19.10
N VAL A 97 20.44 -27.13 -17.93
CA VAL A 97 21.86 -27.39 -17.65
C VAL A 97 22.02 -28.73 -16.93
N ALA A 98 21.21 -28.99 -15.91
CA ALA A 98 21.19 -30.30 -15.25
C ALA A 98 20.39 -31.35 -16.06
N GLY A 99 19.59 -30.92 -17.04
CA GLY A 99 18.91 -31.80 -17.99
C GLY A 99 17.66 -32.49 -17.44
N ASP A 100 16.93 -31.85 -16.51
CA ASP A 100 15.70 -32.40 -15.95
C ASP A 100 14.46 -31.99 -16.77
N ASP A 101 14.07 -32.84 -17.73
CA ASP A 101 12.91 -32.61 -18.61
C ASP A 101 11.57 -32.55 -17.86
N ARG A 102 11.48 -33.12 -16.65
CA ARG A 102 10.27 -33.06 -15.81
C ARG A 102 9.93 -31.62 -15.42
N ILE A 103 10.95 -30.76 -15.31
CA ILE A 103 10.80 -29.34 -15.02
C ILE A 103 10.21 -28.59 -16.23
N ILE A 104 10.56 -28.99 -17.45
CA ILE A 104 9.99 -28.41 -18.68
C ILE A 104 8.49 -28.74 -18.75
N ALA A 105 8.12 -29.99 -18.45
CA ALA A 105 6.71 -30.39 -18.38
C ALA A 105 5.94 -29.61 -17.28
N ALA A 106 6.55 -29.39 -16.12
CA ALA A 106 5.99 -28.55 -15.05
C ALA A 106 5.81 -27.08 -15.49
N HIS A 107 6.77 -26.53 -16.23
CA HIS A 107 6.65 -25.19 -16.82
C HIS A 107 5.42 -25.09 -17.73
N GLU A 108 5.23 -26.02 -18.65
CA GLU A 108 4.11 -26.00 -19.61
C GLU A 108 2.74 -26.15 -18.93
N ARG A 109 2.64 -26.98 -17.88
CA ARG A 109 1.42 -27.07 -17.07
C ARG A 109 1.13 -25.76 -16.36
N ALA A 110 2.14 -25.17 -15.71
CA ALA A 110 1.99 -23.91 -15.01
C ALA A 110 1.61 -22.74 -15.94
N VAL A 111 2.17 -22.71 -17.17
CA VAL A 111 1.77 -21.76 -18.22
C VAL A 111 0.29 -21.92 -18.54
N THR A 112 -0.16 -23.16 -18.76
CA THR A 112 -1.56 -23.47 -19.07
C THR A 112 -2.52 -23.00 -17.97
N THR A 113 -2.20 -23.25 -16.70
CA THR A 113 -3.02 -22.79 -15.57
C THR A 113 -3.10 -21.27 -15.48
N ALA A 114 -1.99 -20.57 -15.72
CA ALA A 114 -1.96 -19.11 -15.70
C ALA A 114 -2.75 -18.49 -16.88
N LEU A 115 -2.70 -19.10 -18.06
CA LEU A 115 -3.49 -18.68 -19.22
C LEU A 115 -4.98 -18.96 -19.03
N SER A 116 -5.34 -20.08 -18.40
CA SER A 116 -6.73 -20.39 -18.04
C SER A 116 -7.30 -19.32 -17.12
N TYR A 117 -6.52 -18.84 -16.15
CA TYR A 117 -6.92 -17.70 -15.32
C TYR A 117 -7.09 -16.41 -16.14
N LEU A 118 -6.14 -16.08 -17.03
CA LEU A 118 -6.25 -14.88 -17.87
C LEU A 118 -7.44 -14.93 -18.83
N GLU A 119 -7.77 -16.12 -19.34
CA GLU A 119 -8.89 -16.33 -20.23
C GLU A 119 -10.22 -15.93 -19.60
N GLU A 120 -10.41 -16.13 -18.29
CA GLU A 120 -11.60 -15.67 -17.55
C GLU A 120 -11.82 -14.15 -17.60
N HIS A 121 -10.78 -13.39 -17.97
CA HIS A 121 -10.78 -11.94 -18.05
C HIS A 121 -10.77 -11.41 -19.49
N ALA A 122 -10.86 -12.31 -20.48
CA ALA A 122 -11.14 -11.93 -21.86
C ALA A 122 -12.50 -11.23 -21.94
N SER A 123 -12.53 -10.11 -22.65
CA SER A 123 -13.73 -9.31 -22.81
C SER A 123 -13.86 -8.78 -24.22
N LEU A 124 -15.08 -8.39 -24.61
CA LEU A 124 -15.34 -7.60 -25.80
C LEU A 124 -16.02 -6.30 -25.42
N ARG A 125 -16.10 -5.39 -26.40
CA ARG A 125 -16.78 -4.12 -26.28
C ARG A 125 -17.96 -4.08 -27.25
N ARG A 126 -19.15 -3.77 -26.76
CA ARG A 126 -20.34 -3.57 -27.60
C ARG A 126 -21.01 -2.23 -27.30
N ARG A 127 -21.80 -1.74 -28.25
CA ARG A 127 -22.62 -0.55 -28.06
C ARG A 127 -24.06 -1.00 -27.86
N GLU A 128 -24.67 -0.58 -26.76
CA GLU A 128 -26.07 -0.84 -26.41
C GLU A 128 -26.66 0.49 -25.96
N ASP A 129 -27.77 0.92 -26.57
CA ASP A 129 -28.43 2.21 -26.30
C ASP A 129 -27.51 3.45 -26.34
N GLY A 130 -26.50 3.43 -27.21
CA GLY A 130 -25.52 4.50 -27.35
C GLY A 130 -24.35 4.44 -26.35
N GLU A 131 -24.47 3.63 -25.29
CA GLU A 131 -23.45 3.38 -24.29
C GLU A 131 -22.51 2.23 -24.67
N ILE A 132 -21.28 2.31 -24.17
CA ILE A 132 -20.25 1.30 -24.38
C ILE A 132 -20.29 0.31 -23.21
N ILE A 133 -20.61 -0.94 -23.50
CA ILE A 133 -20.62 -2.03 -22.51
C ILE A 133 -19.43 -2.94 -22.73
N HIS A 134 -18.77 -3.29 -21.63
CA HIS A 134 -17.71 -4.27 -21.58
C HIS A 134 -18.25 -5.59 -21.06
N GLU A 135 -18.19 -6.64 -21.87
CA GLU A 135 -18.74 -7.96 -21.55
C GLU A 135 -17.62 -8.99 -21.49
N ALA A 136 -17.52 -9.71 -20.38
CA ALA A 136 -16.55 -10.79 -20.24
C ALA A 136 -17.01 -12.01 -21.04
N THR A 137 -16.20 -12.42 -22.02
CA THR A 137 -16.46 -13.61 -22.84
C THR A 137 -15.87 -14.86 -22.20
N GLY A 138 -14.76 -14.71 -21.48
CA GLY A 138 -14.09 -15.85 -20.86
C GLY A 138 -13.48 -16.83 -21.87
N ARG A 139 -13.17 -16.35 -23.10
CA ARG A 139 -12.82 -17.16 -24.28
C ARG A 139 -11.68 -16.49 -25.04
N LEU A 140 -10.53 -17.17 -25.14
CA LEU A 140 -9.36 -16.71 -25.87
C LEU A 140 -8.97 -17.69 -26.96
N LEU A 141 -8.22 -17.17 -27.94
CA LEU A 141 -7.40 -17.96 -28.85
C LEU A 141 -5.95 -17.52 -28.69
N PHE A 142 -5.06 -18.46 -28.45
CA PHE A 142 -3.63 -18.17 -28.38
C PHE A 142 -2.78 -19.28 -28.99
N ALA A 143 -1.57 -18.90 -29.43
CA ALA A 143 -0.50 -19.80 -29.82
C ALA A 143 0.65 -19.68 -28.82
N ARG A 144 1.18 -20.81 -28.33
CA ARG A 144 2.36 -20.84 -27.45
C ARG A 144 3.59 -21.38 -28.18
N PHE A 145 4.75 -20.81 -27.87
CA PHE A 145 6.06 -21.18 -28.39
C PHE A 145 7.07 -21.20 -27.24
N THR A 146 7.59 -22.38 -26.91
CA THR A 146 8.54 -22.55 -25.80
C THR A 146 9.98 -22.45 -26.31
N GLU A 147 10.76 -21.56 -25.71
CA GLU A 147 12.16 -21.30 -26.04
C GLU A 147 13.07 -21.65 -24.84
N HIS A 148 14.26 -22.16 -25.14
CA HIS A 148 15.22 -22.66 -24.13
C HIS A 148 16.41 -21.72 -23.87
N ALA A 149 16.67 -20.74 -24.74
CA ALA A 149 17.84 -19.87 -24.62
C ALA A 149 17.45 -18.40 -24.61
N SER A 150 18.20 -17.58 -23.87
CA SER A 150 18.10 -16.13 -24.00
C SER A 150 18.86 -15.65 -25.25
N ARG A 151 18.67 -14.39 -25.61
CA ARG A 151 19.42 -13.75 -26.70
C ARG A 151 20.93 -13.70 -26.48
N ASP A 152 21.37 -13.63 -25.22
CA ASP A 152 22.79 -13.68 -24.85
C ASP A 152 23.26 -15.15 -24.66
N LEU A 153 22.51 -16.12 -25.21
CA LEU A 153 22.79 -17.55 -25.15
C LEU A 153 22.85 -18.13 -23.73
N ASP A 154 22.35 -17.41 -22.71
CA ASP A 154 22.17 -17.96 -21.36
C ASP A 154 20.97 -18.94 -21.29
N PRO A 155 20.98 -19.96 -20.40
CA PRO A 155 19.88 -20.91 -20.26
C PRO A 155 18.61 -20.25 -19.74
N HIS A 156 17.55 -20.18 -20.54
CA HIS A 156 16.36 -19.40 -20.17
C HIS A 156 15.10 -20.07 -20.70
N LEU A 157 14.43 -20.80 -19.82
CA LEU A 157 13.16 -21.44 -20.12
C LEU A 157 12.05 -20.39 -20.08
N HIS A 158 11.42 -20.16 -21.22
CA HIS A 158 10.33 -19.21 -21.33
C HIS A 158 9.38 -19.56 -22.48
N THR A 159 8.12 -19.18 -22.33
CA THR A 159 7.08 -19.42 -23.32
C THR A 159 6.52 -18.10 -23.83
N HIS A 160 6.59 -17.89 -25.15
CA HIS A 160 5.90 -16.82 -25.84
C HIS A 160 4.46 -17.21 -26.10
N VAL A 161 3.50 -16.48 -25.51
CA VAL A 161 2.07 -16.74 -25.69
C VAL A 161 1.46 -15.64 -26.52
N VAL A 162 1.25 -15.89 -27.80
CA VAL A 162 0.61 -14.96 -28.72
C VAL A 162 -0.90 -15.09 -28.61
N VAL A 163 -1.51 -14.17 -27.85
CA VAL A 163 -2.96 -14.00 -27.73
C VAL A 163 -3.47 -13.23 -28.94
N LEU A 164 -4.34 -13.85 -29.71
CA LEU A 164 -4.93 -13.28 -30.91
C LEU A 164 -6.06 -12.31 -30.54
N ASN A 165 -6.23 -11.26 -31.34
CA ASN A 165 -7.21 -10.20 -31.08
C ASN A 165 -8.63 -10.60 -31.55
N MET A 166 -9.14 -11.70 -31.00
CA MET A 166 -10.44 -12.24 -31.33
C MET A 166 -11.07 -12.96 -30.14
N THR A 167 -12.38 -12.83 -30.03
CA THR A 167 -13.21 -13.50 -29.02
C THR A 167 -14.67 -13.50 -29.47
N ASN A 168 -15.52 -14.34 -28.89
CA ASN A 168 -16.96 -14.34 -29.13
C ASN A 168 -17.73 -14.61 -27.82
N ARG A 169 -19.04 -14.36 -27.80
CA ARG A 169 -19.88 -14.49 -26.59
C ARG A 169 -20.17 -15.96 -26.26
N GLU A 170 -20.44 -16.73 -27.29
CA GLU A 170 -20.89 -18.11 -27.22
C GLU A 170 -20.26 -18.93 -28.36
N ALA A 171 -20.33 -20.25 -28.25
CA ALA A 171 -19.81 -21.14 -29.28
C ALA A 171 -20.54 -20.88 -30.60
N ASP A 172 -19.80 -20.91 -31.71
CA ASP A 172 -20.30 -20.64 -33.06
C ASP A 172 -20.90 -19.24 -33.29
N GLY A 173 -20.86 -18.35 -32.29
CA GLY A 173 -21.28 -16.96 -32.41
C GLY A 173 -20.28 -16.08 -33.17
N PRO A 174 -20.71 -14.91 -33.67
CA PRO A 174 -19.85 -14.02 -34.45
C PRO A 174 -18.64 -13.55 -33.66
N MET A 175 -17.49 -13.49 -34.33
CA MET A 175 -16.23 -13.08 -33.74
C MET A 175 -16.17 -11.55 -33.60
N ALA A 176 -15.51 -11.09 -32.54
CA ALA A 176 -15.31 -9.70 -32.21
C ALA A 176 -13.86 -9.45 -31.77
N SER A 177 -13.40 -8.20 -31.84
CA SER A 177 -12.09 -7.83 -31.32
C SER A 177 -12.04 -7.89 -29.80
N LEU A 178 -10.89 -8.33 -29.28
CA LEU A 178 -10.65 -8.47 -27.85
C LEU A 178 -10.44 -7.11 -27.18
N GLU A 179 -11.16 -6.86 -26.10
CA GLU A 179 -10.89 -5.80 -25.13
C GLU A 179 -9.98 -6.36 -24.03
N THR A 180 -8.81 -5.73 -23.87
CA THR A 180 -7.71 -6.29 -23.09
C THR A 180 -7.53 -5.64 -21.72
N ARG A 181 -8.25 -4.54 -21.42
CA ARG A 181 -8.09 -3.81 -20.15
C ARG A 181 -8.22 -4.71 -18.92
N GLY A 182 -9.15 -5.67 -18.93
CA GLY A 182 -9.31 -6.68 -17.88
C GLY A 182 -8.06 -7.55 -17.71
N MET A 183 -7.56 -8.13 -18.81
CA MET A 183 -6.37 -8.99 -18.80
C MET A 183 -5.11 -8.25 -18.35
N PHE A 184 -4.88 -7.01 -18.79
CA PHE A 184 -3.75 -6.20 -18.34
C PHE A 184 -3.82 -5.88 -16.84
N THR A 185 -5.03 -5.67 -16.30
CA THR A 185 -5.24 -5.46 -14.86
C THR A 185 -4.87 -6.72 -14.05
N GLU A 186 -5.05 -7.90 -14.64
CA GLU A 186 -4.89 -9.21 -14.00
C GLU A 186 -3.54 -9.89 -14.29
N GLN A 187 -2.70 -9.31 -15.16
CA GLN A 187 -1.41 -9.89 -15.58
C GLN A 187 -0.48 -10.27 -14.41
N MET A 188 -0.50 -9.46 -13.33
CA MET A 188 0.35 -9.69 -12.15
C MET A 188 -0.17 -10.84 -11.31
N VAL A 189 -1.48 -11.11 -11.36
CA VAL A 189 -2.13 -12.22 -10.67
C VAL A 189 -1.86 -13.50 -11.44
N ALA A 190 -2.06 -13.49 -12.76
CA ALA A 190 -1.71 -14.60 -13.64
C ALA A 190 -0.23 -15.01 -13.50
N GLY A 191 0.68 -14.03 -13.45
CA GLY A 191 2.09 -14.30 -13.20
C GLY A 191 2.39 -14.88 -11.82
N GLN A 192 1.54 -14.63 -10.81
CA GLN A 192 1.65 -15.28 -9.50
C GLN A 192 1.05 -16.69 -9.52
N VAL A 193 -0.08 -16.90 -10.20
CA VAL A 193 -0.67 -18.23 -10.42
C VAL A 193 0.37 -19.15 -11.06
N TYR A 194 0.99 -18.72 -12.17
CA TYR A 194 2.10 -19.43 -12.81
C TYR A 194 3.21 -19.83 -11.82
N ARG A 195 3.68 -18.88 -11.00
CA ARG A 195 4.78 -19.14 -10.05
C ARG A 195 4.38 -20.13 -8.97
N ASN A 196 3.15 -20.06 -8.46
CA ASN A 196 2.69 -20.95 -7.42
C ASN A 196 2.49 -22.37 -7.93
N GLU A 197 1.90 -22.55 -9.12
CA GLU A 197 1.75 -23.88 -9.72
C GLU A 197 3.11 -24.48 -10.09
N LEU A 198 4.01 -23.70 -10.70
CA LEU A 198 5.37 -24.20 -10.99
C LEU A 198 6.13 -24.59 -9.72
N ALA A 199 6.08 -23.76 -8.67
CA ALA A 199 6.75 -24.07 -7.42
C ALA A 199 6.14 -25.30 -6.71
N ARG A 200 4.83 -25.54 -6.88
CA ARG A 200 4.18 -26.74 -6.37
C ARG A 200 4.68 -27.98 -7.09
N ASP A 201 4.62 -28.00 -8.43
CA ASP A 201 5.10 -29.13 -9.23
C ASP A 201 6.56 -29.46 -8.92
N LEU A 202 7.42 -28.44 -8.76
CA LEU A 202 8.82 -28.63 -8.37
C LEU A 202 8.95 -29.26 -6.98
N ARG A 203 8.12 -28.86 -6.01
CA ARG A 203 8.13 -29.49 -4.69
C ARG A 203 7.62 -30.93 -4.74
N GLU A 204 6.65 -31.23 -5.59
CA GLU A 204 6.15 -32.60 -5.80
C GLU A 204 7.26 -33.50 -6.39
N GLN A 205 8.12 -32.91 -7.21
CA GLN A 205 9.35 -33.51 -7.73
C GLN A 205 10.51 -33.55 -6.70
N GLY A 206 10.26 -33.15 -5.44
CA GLY A 206 11.22 -33.23 -4.34
C GLY A 206 12.15 -32.02 -4.15
N PHE A 207 12.03 -30.97 -4.97
CA PHE A 207 12.83 -29.76 -4.82
C PHE A 207 12.38 -28.89 -3.64
N GLU A 208 13.34 -28.32 -2.91
CA GLU A 208 13.08 -27.28 -1.92
C GLU A 208 13.03 -25.89 -2.57
N ILE A 209 12.20 -24.99 -2.03
CA ILE A 209 11.94 -23.67 -2.60
C ILE A 209 12.26 -22.56 -1.60
N GLU A 210 13.11 -21.61 -2.00
CA GLU A 210 13.32 -20.33 -1.31
C GLU A 210 12.49 -19.24 -1.99
N PHE A 211 11.70 -18.46 -1.24
CA PHE A 211 10.85 -17.42 -1.83
C PHE A 211 10.77 -16.12 -1.02
N ASP A 212 10.49 -15.02 -1.73
CA ASP A 212 10.13 -13.73 -1.16
C ASP A 212 8.61 -13.66 -0.97
N PRO A 213 8.08 -13.66 0.26
CA PRO A 213 6.64 -13.68 0.52
C PRO A 213 5.92 -12.37 0.18
N ARG A 214 6.65 -11.27 -0.08
CA ARG A 214 6.09 -9.97 -0.49
C ARG A 214 5.91 -9.90 -2.00
N ARG A 215 6.90 -10.39 -2.74
CA ARG A 215 6.91 -10.35 -4.22
C ARG A 215 6.36 -11.63 -4.85
N GLY A 216 6.34 -12.73 -4.10
CA GLY A 216 5.97 -14.05 -4.58
C GLY A 216 6.93 -14.62 -5.62
N LEU A 217 8.18 -14.12 -5.63
CA LEU A 217 9.27 -14.62 -6.46
C LEU A 217 9.97 -15.75 -5.70
N PHE A 218 10.44 -16.77 -6.40
CA PHE A 218 11.12 -17.91 -5.80
C PHE A 218 12.29 -18.39 -6.66
N GLU A 219 13.22 -19.09 -6.03
CA GLU A 219 14.26 -19.90 -6.65
C GLU A 219 14.28 -21.29 -5.98
N ILE A 220 14.89 -22.28 -6.63
CA ILE A 220 15.12 -23.62 -6.08
C ILE A 220 16.27 -23.50 -5.07
N ALA A 221 16.03 -23.98 -3.83
CA ALA A 221 17.03 -23.97 -2.77
C ALA A 221 18.22 -24.86 -3.16
N GLY A 222 19.43 -24.44 -2.80
CA GLY A 222 20.66 -25.19 -3.11
C GLY A 222 21.27 -24.93 -4.49
N VAL A 223 20.55 -24.27 -5.43
CA VAL A 223 21.19 -23.84 -6.69
C VAL A 223 22.21 -22.73 -6.40
N PRO A 224 23.47 -22.85 -6.87
CA PRO A 224 24.52 -21.88 -6.54
C PRO A 224 24.18 -20.45 -6.96
N LYS A 225 24.16 -19.54 -5.99
CA LYS A 225 23.81 -18.12 -6.22
C LYS A 225 24.77 -17.43 -7.19
N ASP A 226 26.04 -17.82 -7.15
CA ASP A 226 27.06 -17.31 -8.07
C ASP A 226 26.78 -17.75 -9.51
N PHE A 227 26.40 -19.01 -9.72
CA PHE A 227 26.04 -19.53 -11.05
C PHE A 227 24.76 -18.89 -11.60
N ILE A 228 23.74 -18.69 -10.76
CA ILE A 228 22.54 -17.89 -11.10
C ILE A 228 22.96 -16.50 -11.56
N ARG A 229 23.88 -15.87 -10.81
CA ARG A 229 24.44 -14.56 -11.15
C ARG A 229 25.07 -14.63 -12.54
N GLU A 230 26.02 -15.53 -12.76
CA GLU A 230 26.85 -15.63 -13.97
C GLU A 230 26.05 -15.92 -15.24
N THR A 231 25.00 -16.73 -15.11
CA THR A 231 24.10 -17.10 -16.20
C THR A 231 22.96 -16.10 -16.39
N SER A 232 22.95 -14.98 -15.68
CA SER A 232 21.93 -13.92 -15.82
C SER A 232 22.46 -12.69 -16.57
N GLN A 233 23.35 -12.87 -17.55
CA GLN A 233 24.04 -11.76 -18.23
C GLN A 233 23.04 -10.82 -18.90
N ARG A 234 22.02 -11.38 -19.56
CA ARG A 234 20.97 -10.58 -20.21
C ARG A 234 20.24 -9.66 -19.24
N SER A 235 19.79 -10.22 -18.12
CA SER A 235 19.09 -9.47 -17.08
C SER A 235 19.98 -8.39 -16.50
N ARG A 236 21.26 -8.70 -16.25
CA ARG A 236 22.24 -7.73 -15.76
C ARG A 236 22.53 -6.61 -16.75
N LYS A 237 22.68 -6.89 -18.06
CA LYS A 237 22.86 -5.85 -19.08
C LYS A 237 21.66 -4.91 -19.12
N ILE A 238 20.45 -5.46 -19.04
CA ILE A 238 19.21 -4.68 -19.01
C ILE A 238 19.15 -3.82 -17.73
N ASP A 239 19.50 -4.41 -16.59
CA ASP A 239 19.46 -3.73 -15.29
C ASP A 239 20.55 -2.67 -15.16
N ALA A 240 21.77 -2.94 -15.62
CA ALA A 240 22.87 -1.99 -15.69
C ALA A 240 22.52 -0.84 -16.63
N HIS A 241 22.04 -1.10 -17.84
CA HIS A 241 21.58 -0.04 -18.74
C HIS A 241 20.41 0.73 -18.14
N ALA A 242 19.45 0.05 -17.50
CA ALA A 242 18.35 0.71 -16.83
C ALA A 242 18.84 1.61 -15.69
N GLN A 243 19.80 1.16 -14.91
CA GLN A 243 20.40 1.92 -13.83
C GLN A 243 21.21 3.12 -14.36
N GLU A 244 22.14 2.90 -15.29
CA GLU A 244 22.95 3.95 -15.96
C GLU A 244 22.09 5.02 -16.63
N HIS A 245 20.95 4.60 -17.18
CA HIS A 245 19.99 5.48 -17.81
C HIS A 245 18.87 5.85 -16.85
N GLY A 246 18.99 5.70 -15.52
CA GLY A 246 17.99 6.10 -14.52
C GLY A 246 16.55 5.67 -14.82
N LEU A 247 16.38 4.58 -15.54
CA LEU A 247 15.13 3.99 -16.01
C LEU A 247 14.56 3.07 -14.93
N ALA A 248 13.64 3.58 -14.11
CA ALA A 248 12.99 2.82 -13.05
C ALA A 248 11.64 2.20 -13.48
N GLY A 249 11.36 0.98 -12.99
CA GLY A 249 10.11 0.29 -13.23
C GLY A 249 10.07 -0.55 -14.52
N GLN A 250 9.00 -1.34 -14.67
CA GLN A 250 8.93 -2.35 -15.76
C GLN A 250 8.90 -1.74 -17.17
N ALA A 251 8.23 -0.60 -17.36
CA ALA A 251 8.17 0.06 -18.66
C ALA A 251 9.57 0.56 -19.10
N ALA A 252 10.36 1.03 -18.14
CA ALA A 252 11.70 1.54 -18.35
C ALA A 252 12.71 0.39 -18.56
N ARG A 253 12.60 -0.69 -17.77
CA ARG A 253 13.32 -1.96 -18.02
C ARG A 253 13.04 -2.53 -19.41
N ARG A 254 11.80 -2.38 -19.92
CA ARG A 254 11.42 -2.76 -21.29
C ARG A 254 12.09 -1.89 -22.35
N ALA A 255 12.26 -0.60 -22.11
CA ALA A 255 13.03 0.27 -23.00
C ALA A 255 14.50 -0.17 -23.05
N SER A 256 15.14 -0.36 -21.89
CA SER A 256 16.50 -0.92 -21.80
C SER A 256 16.64 -2.27 -22.49
N PHE A 257 15.62 -3.12 -22.45
CA PHE A 257 15.61 -4.37 -23.18
C PHE A 257 15.75 -4.18 -24.70
N TYR A 258 15.16 -3.14 -25.29
CA TYR A 258 15.30 -2.89 -26.72
C TYR A 258 16.63 -2.21 -27.08
N GLU A 259 17.10 -1.29 -26.25
CA GLU A 259 18.38 -0.58 -26.48
C GLU A 259 19.59 -1.51 -26.37
N THR A 260 19.61 -2.37 -25.34
CA THR A 260 20.70 -3.33 -25.12
C THR A 260 20.63 -4.56 -26.04
N ARG A 261 19.79 -4.52 -27.07
CA ARG A 261 19.50 -5.67 -27.93
C ARG A 261 20.59 -5.81 -29.00
N GLY A 262 21.54 -6.71 -28.75
CA GLY A 262 22.50 -7.14 -29.77
C GLY A 262 21.85 -7.94 -30.91
N ALA A 263 22.60 -8.11 -32.01
CA ALA A 263 22.25 -9.03 -33.09
C ALA A 263 22.09 -10.45 -32.52
N LYS A 264 21.09 -11.21 -32.99
CA LYS A 264 20.91 -12.61 -32.60
C LYS A 264 22.08 -13.41 -33.18
N VAL A 265 22.90 -13.99 -32.30
CA VAL A 265 23.93 -14.97 -32.70
C VAL A 265 23.26 -16.32 -32.89
N LYS A 266 23.53 -16.96 -34.02
CA LYS A 266 22.95 -18.26 -34.39
C LYS A 266 23.87 -19.37 -33.88
N VAL A 267 23.37 -20.18 -32.95
CA VAL A 267 24.08 -21.33 -32.39
C VAL A 267 23.10 -22.50 -32.30
N GLY A 268 23.54 -23.71 -32.65
CA GLY A 268 22.71 -24.92 -32.54
C GLY A 268 22.42 -25.28 -31.07
N LEU A 269 21.36 -26.03 -30.82
CA LEU A 269 20.97 -26.42 -29.45
C LEU A 269 22.07 -27.22 -28.74
N ASP A 270 22.73 -28.13 -29.46
CA ASP A 270 23.80 -28.98 -28.90
C ASP A 270 25.05 -28.17 -28.55
N ASP A 271 25.44 -27.22 -29.39
CA ASP A 271 26.54 -26.29 -29.11
C ASP A 271 26.23 -25.41 -27.89
N LEU A 272 24.96 -24.99 -27.74
CA LEU A 272 24.48 -24.22 -26.60
C LEU A 272 24.54 -25.03 -25.31
N LYS A 273 24.08 -26.29 -25.34
CA LYS A 273 24.20 -27.21 -24.21
C LYS A 273 25.66 -27.46 -23.84
N ALA A 274 26.56 -27.62 -24.82
CA ALA A 274 28.00 -27.77 -24.58
C ALA A 274 28.60 -26.52 -23.91
N GLN A 275 28.23 -25.31 -24.36
CA GLN A 275 28.66 -24.06 -23.72
C GLN A 275 28.16 -23.94 -22.28
N TRP A 276 26.93 -24.37 -22.00
CA TRP A 276 26.40 -24.36 -20.65
C TRP A 276 27.09 -25.39 -19.75
N ALA A 277 27.34 -26.59 -20.25
CA ALA A 277 28.07 -27.63 -19.54
C ALA A 277 29.49 -27.16 -19.17
N GLU A 278 30.17 -26.48 -20.10
CA GLU A 278 31.49 -25.88 -19.84
C GLU A 278 31.44 -24.85 -18.71
N ARG A 279 30.47 -23.93 -18.76
CA ARG A 279 30.27 -22.91 -17.71
C ARG A 279 29.85 -23.52 -16.37
N ALA A 280 29.15 -24.66 -16.41
CA ALA A 280 28.67 -25.35 -15.21
C ALA A 280 29.73 -26.20 -14.53
N LYS A 281 30.88 -26.48 -15.16
CA LYS A 281 31.96 -27.34 -14.61
C LYS A 281 32.26 -27.15 -13.11
N PRO A 282 32.37 -25.92 -12.57
CA PRO A 282 32.62 -25.72 -11.15
C PRO A 282 31.49 -26.20 -10.23
N TYR A 283 30.26 -26.28 -10.76
CA TYR A 283 29.02 -26.50 -10.02
C TYR A 283 28.34 -27.83 -10.35
N VAL A 284 28.86 -28.63 -11.29
CA VAL A 284 28.22 -29.88 -11.78
C VAL A 284 27.87 -30.81 -10.63
N LYS A 285 28.79 -31.00 -9.67
CA LYS A 285 28.57 -31.86 -8.52
C LYS A 285 27.39 -31.36 -7.67
N GLU A 286 27.35 -30.08 -7.35
CA GLU A 286 26.27 -29.48 -6.54
C GLU A 286 24.90 -29.62 -7.24
N LEU A 287 24.85 -29.41 -8.56
CA LEU A 287 23.61 -29.55 -9.34
C LEU A 287 23.16 -31.02 -9.45
N ALA A 288 24.10 -31.96 -9.62
CA ALA A 288 23.81 -33.39 -9.67
C ALA A 288 23.35 -33.93 -8.30
N ASP A 289 24.02 -33.50 -7.22
CA ASP A 289 23.64 -33.84 -5.84
C ASP A 289 22.23 -33.32 -5.54
N LEU A 290 21.90 -32.09 -5.96
CA LEU A 290 20.56 -31.51 -5.81
C LEU A 290 19.49 -32.30 -6.59
N GLY A 291 19.77 -32.68 -7.84
CA GLY A 291 18.86 -33.49 -8.65
C GLY A 291 18.62 -34.87 -8.04
N SER A 292 19.68 -35.49 -7.51
CA SER A 292 19.59 -36.80 -6.84
C SER A 292 18.79 -36.71 -5.54
N GLN A 293 19.06 -35.71 -4.70
CA GLN A 293 18.29 -35.46 -3.47
C GLN A 293 16.81 -35.19 -3.74
N ALA A 294 16.49 -34.48 -4.82
CA ALA A 294 15.11 -34.25 -5.23
C ALA A 294 14.44 -35.57 -5.65
N ALA A 295 15.11 -36.39 -6.46
CA ALA A 295 14.62 -37.71 -6.84
C ALA A 295 14.40 -38.65 -5.63
N ASP A 296 15.29 -38.62 -4.63
CA ASP A 296 15.14 -39.42 -3.40
C ASP A 296 13.93 -38.98 -2.55
N ARG A 297 13.51 -37.71 -2.68
CA ARG A 297 12.35 -37.12 -1.99
C ARG A 297 11.07 -37.22 -2.79
N GLU A 298 11.17 -37.47 -4.09
CA GLU A 298 10.03 -37.63 -4.99
C GLU A 298 9.15 -38.79 -4.52
N GLY A 299 7.83 -38.61 -4.55
CA GLY A 299 6.89 -39.63 -4.10
C GLY A 299 6.76 -39.79 -2.59
N GLN A 300 7.53 -39.05 -1.77
CA GLN A 300 7.30 -38.98 -0.30
C GLN A 300 5.97 -38.28 0.08
N GLY A 301 5.21 -37.80 -0.93
CA GLY A 301 3.89 -37.19 -0.77
C GLY A 301 3.97 -35.84 -0.07
N LEU A 302 3.77 -34.74 -0.81
CA LEU A 302 3.50 -33.47 -0.14
C LEU A 302 2.11 -33.56 0.50
N GLU A 303 2.07 -33.67 1.82
CA GLU A 303 0.80 -33.64 2.54
C GLU A 303 0.13 -32.27 2.30
N PHE A 304 -1.06 -32.29 1.71
CA PHE A 304 -1.88 -31.09 1.58
C PHE A 304 -2.19 -30.55 2.98
N ASP A 305 -1.81 -29.30 3.28
CA ASP A 305 -2.18 -28.62 4.53
C ASP A 305 -3.40 -27.70 4.27
N PRO A 306 -4.63 -28.12 4.65
CA PRO A 306 -5.82 -27.27 4.52
C PRO A 306 -5.69 -25.96 5.30
N MET A 307 -4.90 -25.96 6.38
CA MET A 307 -4.68 -24.77 7.18
C MET A 307 -3.74 -23.77 6.48
N ALA A 308 -2.80 -24.22 5.64
CA ALA A 308 -2.00 -23.34 4.80
C ALA A 308 -2.90 -22.57 3.82
N SER A 309 -3.80 -23.26 3.13
CA SER A 309 -4.78 -22.65 2.22
C SER A 309 -5.67 -21.63 2.93
N ARG A 310 -6.17 -21.95 4.13
CA ARG A 310 -6.95 -21.01 4.96
C ARG A 310 -6.14 -19.81 5.41
N ARG A 311 -4.89 -20.00 5.84
CA ARG A 311 -3.98 -18.90 6.24
C ARG A 311 -3.67 -17.99 5.04
N ALA A 312 -3.37 -18.57 3.89
CA ALA A 312 -3.09 -17.85 2.65
C ALA A 312 -4.30 -17.01 2.21
N ALA A 313 -5.49 -17.62 2.12
CA ALA A 313 -6.72 -16.93 1.74
C ALA A 313 -7.04 -15.77 2.69
N LEU A 314 -6.94 -16.00 4.01
CA LEU A 314 -7.19 -14.97 5.01
C LEU A 314 -6.14 -13.85 4.97
N PHE A 315 -4.87 -14.19 4.75
CA PHE A 315 -3.80 -13.21 4.55
C PHE A 315 -4.09 -12.35 3.32
N GLY A 316 -4.47 -12.96 2.19
CA GLY A 316 -4.83 -12.25 0.96
C GLY A 316 -5.95 -11.22 1.16
N ILE A 317 -7.04 -11.64 1.83
CA ILE A 317 -8.16 -10.75 2.18
C ILE A 317 -7.68 -9.60 3.08
N ARG A 318 -7.02 -9.90 4.20
CA ARG A 318 -6.64 -8.88 5.19
C ARG A 318 -5.54 -7.95 4.68
N GLN A 319 -4.61 -8.44 3.85
CA GLN A 319 -3.55 -7.61 3.28
C GLN A 319 -4.13 -6.62 2.27
N ALA A 320 -5.10 -7.02 1.45
CA ALA A 320 -5.79 -6.12 0.53
C ALA A 320 -6.53 -4.99 1.28
N GLU A 321 -7.12 -5.28 2.45
CA GLU A 321 -7.76 -4.29 3.32
C GLU A 321 -6.79 -3.29 4.00
N THR A 322 -5.47 -3.50 3.94
CA THR A 322 -4.54 -2.63 4.70
C THR A 322 -4.52 -1.19 4.18
N ARG A 323 -4.62 -1.02 2.85
CA ARG A 323 -4.44 0.27 2.18
C ARG A 323 -5.69 0.77 1.46
N GLU A 324 -6.57 -0.11 0.99
CA GLU A 324 -7.77 0.26 0.21
C GLU A 324 -9.03 -0.35 0.80
N ALA A 325 -10.16 0.37 0.79
CA ALA A 325 -11.44 -0.14 1.29
C ALA A 325 -12.09 -1.14 0.33
N VAL A 326 -11.80 -0.98 -0.96
CA VAL A 326 -12.21 -1.88 -2.03
C VAL A 326 -10.97 -2.24 -2.84
N SER A 327 -10.81 -3.52 -3.11
CA SER A 327 -9.73 -4.06 -3.94
C SER A 327 -10.30 -4.97 -5.00
N ASN A 328 -9.60 -5.07 -6.13
CA ASN A 328 -10.00 -6.02 -7.16
C ASN A 328 -9.76 -7.46 -6.66
N LEU A 329 -10.67 -8.39 -6.96
CA LEU A 329 -10.62 -9.77 -6.47
C LEU A 329 -9.27 -10.47 -6.77
N GLY A 330 -8.70 -10.26 -7.96
CA GLY A 330 -7.39 -10.80 -8.32
C GLY A 330 -6.24 -10.34 -7.40
N SER A 331 -6.34 -9.15 -6.80
CA SER A 331 -5.34 -8.69 -5.82
C SER A 331 -5.36 -9.54 -4.55
N LEU A 332 -6.53 -10.01 -4.11
CA LEU A 332 -6.66 -10.90 -2.96
C LEU A 332 -5.99 -12.25 -3.26
N TYR A 333 -6.25 -12.82 -4.44
CA TYR A 333 -5.59 -14.06 -4.90
C TYR A 333 -4.07 -13.89 -4.94
N ARG A 334 -3.58 -12.81 -5.56
CA ARG A 334 -2.14 -12.55 -5.66
C ARG A 334 -1.48 -12.46 -4.29
N HIS A 335 -2.08 -11.75 -3.33
CA HIS A 335 -1.52 -11.64 -1.98
C HIS A 335 -1.54 -12.98 -1.24
N ALA A 336 -2.60 -13.77 -1.39
CA ALA A 336 -2.67 -15.11 -0.82
C ALA A 336 -1.57 -16.02 -1.38
N LEU A 337 -1.51 -16.15 -2.70
CA LEU A 337 -0.55 -16.99 -3.42
C LEU A 337 0.90 -16.57 -3.16
N ALA A 338 1.21 -15.28 -3.25
CA ALA A 338 2.57 -14.76 -3.03
C ALA A 338 3.09 -15.02 -1.62
N SER A 339 2.21 -15.07 -0.62
CA SER A 339 2.63 -15.30 0.77
C SER A 339 2.94 -16.77 1.09
N HIS A 340 2.55 -17.71 0.23
CA HIS A 340 2.63 -19.16 0.45
C HIS A 340 3.05 -19.87 -0.86
N VAL A 341 4.15 -19.41 -1.49
CA VAL A 341 4.61 -19.93 -2.79
C VAL A 341 4.93 -21.43 -2.72
N GLY A 342 4.36 -22.20 -3.65
CA GLY A 342 4.51 -23.66 -3.71
C GLY A 342 3.76 -24.44 -2.62
N GLU A 343 3.29 -23.79 -1.55
CA GLU A 343 2.44 -24.42 -0.52
C GLU A 343 0.96 -24.45 -0.96
N VAL A 344 0.51 -23.47 -1.73
CA VAL A 344 -0.88 -23.31 -2.17
C VAL A 344 -0.94 -22.85 -3.62
N GLY A 345 -2.02 -23.23 -4.31
CA GLY A 345 -2.33 -22.85 -5.67
C GLY A 345 -3.67 -22.12 -5.75
N LEU A 346 -4.06 -21.74 -6.97
CA LEU A 346 -5.30 -20.98 -7.14
C LEU A 346 -6.53 -21.82 -6.77
N THR A 347 -6.48 -23.12 -7.06
CA THR A 347 -7.56 -24.09 -6.80
C THR A 347 -7.86 -24.26 -5.32
N ASP A 348 -6.91 -24.03 -4.41
CA ASP A 348 -7.14 -24.15 -2.96
C ASP A 348 -7.64 -22.85 -2.34
N VAL A 349 -7.15 -21.71 -2.85
CA VAL A 349 -7.46 -20.39 -2.31
C VAL A 349 -8.82 -19.89 -2.83
N ARG A 350 -9.12 -20.13 -4.11
CA ARG A 350 -10.33 -19.61 -4.76
C ARG A 350 -11.63 -20.07 -4.07
N PRO A 351 -11.83 -21.36 -3.71
CA PRO A 351 -13.04 -21.79 -3.03
C PRO A 351 -13.23 -21.13 -1.68
N LEU A 352 -12.14 -20.94 -0.91
CA LEU A 352 -12.18 -20.29 0.40
C LEU A 352 -12.63 -18.83 0.31
N ILE A 353 -12.10 -18.09 -0.66
CA ILE A 353 -12.51 -16.69 -0.89
C ILE A 353 -13.96 -16.63 -1.40
N THR A 354 -14.37 -17.57 -2.26
CA THR A 354 -15.75 -17.69 -2.75
C THR A 354 -16.72 -18.00 -1.60
N GLU A 355 -16.33 -18.86 -0.65
CA GLU A 355 -17.10 -19.14 0.56
C GLU A 355 -17.28 -17.87 1.43
N HIS A 356 -16.27 -16.99 1.48
CA HIS A 356 -16.40 -15.68 2.12
C HIS A 356 -17.41 -14.77 1.41
N GLU A 357 -17.54 -14.85 0.07
CA GLU A 357 -18.58 -14.14 -0.69
C GLU A 357 -19.97 -14.71 -0.42
N ALA A 358 -20.12 -16.03 -0.49
CA ALA A 358 -21.37 -16.73 -0.21
C ALA A 358 -21.91 -16.42 1.19
N ARG A 359 -21.01 -16.35 2.18
CA ARG A 359 -21.33 -15.96 3.58
C ARG A 359 -21.49 -14.45 3.79
N ARG A 360 -21.46 -13.64 2.72
CA ARG A 360 -21.51 -12.17 2.76
C ARG A 360 -20.46 -11.54 3.69
N LYS A 361 -19.31 -12.19 3.86
CA LYS A 361 -18.13 -11.66 4.55
C LYS A 361 -17.27 -10.83 3.60
N LEU A 362 -17.29 -11.16 2.32
CA LEU A 362 -16.77 -10.39 1.20
C LEU A 362 -17.95 -9.96 0.32
N LEU A 363 -17.99 -8.71 -0.10
CA LEU A 363 -19.12 -8.08 -0.79
C LEU A 363 -18.64 -7.53 -2.14
N ALA A 364 -19.45 -7.73 -3.18
CA ALA A 364 -19.18 -7.17 -4.51
C ALA A 364 -19.47 -5.67 -4.53
N ALA A 365 -18.48 -4.88 -4.95
CA ALA A 365 -18.71 -3.50 -5.33
C ALA A 365 -19.46 -3.47 -6.67
N ARG A 366 -20.48 -2.63 -6.75
CA ARG A 366 -21.37 -2.46 -7.90
C ARG A 366 -21.14 -1.13 -8.61
N GLU A 367 -20.65 -0.13 -7.87
CA GLU A 367 -20.35 1.20 -8.37
C GLU A 367 -18.83 1.44 -8.47
N PRO A 368 -18.38 2.33 -9.39
CA PRO A 368 -17.01 2.80 -9.42
C PRO A 368 -16.60 3.46 -8.10
N THR A 369 -15.35 3.23 -7.66
CA THR A 369 -14.80 3.88 -6.46
C THR A 369 -13.27 3.95 -6.53
N GLY A 370 -12.71 5.10 -6.13
CA GLY A 370 -11.29 5.42 -6.28
C GLY A 370 -10.83 5.50 -7.74
N ASP A 371 -9.51 5.61 -7.96
CA ASP A 371 -8.95 5.84 -9.30
C ASP A 371 -8.84 4.58 -10.19
N ARG A 372 -8.82 3.39 -9.57
CA ARG A 372 -8.46 2.16 -10.29
C ARG A 372 -9.68 1.55 -10.95
N PRO A 373 -9.55 0.99 -12.17
CA PRO A 373 -10.59 0.15 -12.72
C PRO A 373 -10.71 -1.13 -11.88
N LEU A 374 -11.78 -1.24 -11.10
CA LEU A 374 -12.07 -2.40 -10.25
C LEU A 374 -13.06 -3.33 -10.95
N THR A 375 -12.61 -4.00 -12.02
CA THR A 375 -13.45 -4.89 -12.85
C THR A 375 -14.18 -5.96 -12.03
N ARG A 376 -13.57 -6.47 -10.97
CA ARG A 376 -14.18 -7.36 -9.97
C ARG A 376 -13.94 -6.81 -8.56
N GLY A 377 -14.37 -5.57 -8.31
CA GLY A 377 -14.20 -4.91 -7.01
C GLY A 377 -14.84 -5.68 -5.84
N ARG A 378 -14.09 -5.80 -4.74
CA ARG A 378 -14.52 -6.45 -3.50
C ARG A 378 -14.16 -5.62 -2.28
N THR A 379 -15.11 -5.52 -1.36
CA THR A 379 -14.91 -4.96 -0.03
C THR A 379 -15.33 -5.99 1.01
N THR A 380 -14.72 -5.97 2.18
CA THR A 380 -15.16 -6.87 3.24
C THR A 380 -16.28 -6.27 4.04
N ARG A 381 -17.09 -7.13 4.64
CA ARG A 381 -18.12 -6.73 5.59
C ARG A 381 -17.53 -5.92 6.75
N ARG A 382 -16.26 -6.17 7.13
CA ARG A 382 -15.57 -5.41 8.17
C ARG A 382 -15.32 -3.97 7.71
N SER A 383 -14.78 -3.76 6.51
CA SER A 383 -14.54 -2.43 5.95
C SER A 383 -15.84 -1.66 5.70
N ALA A 384 -16.87 -2.33 5.17
CA ALA A 384 -18.19 -1.72 5.02
C ALA A 384 -18.79 -1.29 6.38
N ARG A 385 -18.72 -2.15 7.40
CA ARG A 385 -19.19 -1.81 8.76
C ARG A 385 -18.41 -0.67 9.41
N LEU A 386 -17.10 -0.59 9.13
CA LEU A 386 -16.27 0.51 9.61
C LEU A 386 -16.76 1.85 9.05
N GLU A 387 -17.09 1.91 7.77
CA GLU A 387 -17.65 3.11 7.14
C GLU A 387 -19.09 3.40 7.59
N GLN A 388 -19.93 2.38 7.76
CA GLN A 388 -21.26 2.55 8.35
C GLN A 388 -21.20 3.07 9.79
N ALA A 389 -20.17 2.69 10.55
CA ALA A 389 -19.96 3.22 11.88
C ALA A 389 -19.67 4.73 11.83
N LEU A 390 -18.93 5.24 10.84
CA LEU A 390 -18.72 6.68 10.68
C LEU A 390 -20.04 7.43 10.50
N SER A 391 -20.96 6.89 9.68
CA SER A 391 -22.31 7.45 9.53
C SER A 391 -23.09 7.44 10.85
N ARG A 392 -23.07 6.32 11.58
CA ARG A 392 -23.75 6.20 12.86
C ARG A 392 -23.21 7.20 13.89
N GLU A 393 -21.88 7.31 14.02
CA GLU A 393 -21.27 8.27 14.94
C GLU A 393 -21.60 9.72 14.56
N LEU A 394 -21.70 10.01 13.25
CA LEU A 394 -22.12 11.33 12.76
C LEU A 394 -23.59 11.62 13.10
N ALA A 395 -24.50 10.67 12.90
CA ALA A 395 -25.91 10.83 13.28
C ALA A 395 -26.09 11.10 14.79
N LEU A 396 -25.31 10.43 15.62
CA LEU A 396 -25.26 10.65 17.06
C LEU A 396 -24.57 11.96 17.47
N ALA A 397 -23.86 12.62 16.56
CA ALA A 397 -23.21 13.90 16.81
C ALA A 397 -24.09 15.11 16.49
N MET A 398 -25.19 14.93 15.77
CA MET A 398 -26.10 16.01 15.40
C MET A 398 -26.91 16.48 16.61
N ASP A 399 -26.94 17.79 16.84
CA ASP A 399 -27.60 18.46 17.96
C ASP A 399 -27.29 17.86 19.35
N ASP A 400 -26.02 17.49 19.57
CA ASP A 400 -25.54 16.84 20.80
C ASP A 400 -24.47 17.65 21.57
N ALA A 401 -24.33 18.95 21.27
CA ALA A 401 -23.35 19.81 21.94
C ALA A 401 -23.86 21.23 22.16
N ARG A 402 -23.28 21.91 23.15
CA ARG A 402 -23.47 23.35 23.34
C ARG A 402 -22.62 24.14 22.32
N PRO A 403 -23.08 25.32 21.86
CA PRO A 403 -22.26 26.25 21.07
C PRO A 403 -20.89 26.53 21.73
N ILE A 404 -19.84 26.68 20.92
CA ILE A 404 -18.48 26.97 21.42
C ILE A 404 -18.42 28.40 21.95
N ALA A 405 -19.12 29.33 21.30
CA ALA A 405 -19.19 30.73 21.69
C ALA A 405 -20.62 31.25 21.57
N SER A 406 -21.01 32.13 22.49
CA SER A 406 -22.21 32.96 22.35
C SER A 406 -22.08 33.99 21.23
N SER A 407 -23.22 34.42 20.69
CA SER A 407 -23.31 35.43 19.64
C SER A 407 -22.60 36.73 20.01
N ASP A 408 -22.75 37.19 21.26
CA ASP A 408 -22.15 38.44 21.73
C ASP A 408 -20.62 38.38 21.74
N ARG A 409 -20.04 37.29 22.23
CA ARG A 409 -18.58 37.08 22.23
C ARG A 409 -18.04 36.97 20.81
N LEU A 410 -18.80 36.33 19.93
CA LEU A 410 -18.43 36.16 18.53
C LEU A 410 -18.42 37.50 17.78
N LEU A 411 -19.45 38.33 17.95
CA LEU A 411 -19.56 39.65 17.32
C LEU A 411 -18.37 40.56 17.68
N VAL A 412 -18.03 40.64 18.97
CA VAL A 412 -16.87 41.42 19.46
C VAL A 412 -15.55 40.98 18.83
N ARG A 413 -15.43 39.70 18.48
CA ARG A 413 -14.23 39.15 17.85
C ARG A 413 -14.21 39.35 16.34
N LEU A 414 -15.36 39.17 15.66
CA LEU A 414 -15.47 39.37 14.22
C LEU A 414 -15.04 40.78 13.79
N GLU A 415 -15.48 41.82 14.52
CA GLU A 415 -15.12 43.22 14.24
C GLU A 415 -13.61 43.49 14.27
N ARG A 416 -12.84 42.69 15.01
CA ARG A 416 -11.40 42.89 15.24
C ARG A 416 -10.51 41.90 14.49
N ALA A 417 -11.08 40.83 13.94
CA ALA A 417 -10.30 39.70 13.44
C ALA A 417 -9.74 39.91 12.01
N GLY A 418 -10.30 40.87 11.24
CA GLY A 418 -9.85 41.15 9.87
C GLY A 418 -10.01 39.94 8.93
N LEU A 419 -11.06 39.14 9.14
CA LEU A 419 -11.36 37.95 8.35
C LEU A 419 -12.06 38.34 7.05
N ASN A 420 -11.91 37.53 6.01
CA ASN A 420 -12.71 37.71 4.79
C ASN A 420 -14.13 37.11 4.98
N PRO A 421 -15.12 37.46 4.11
CA PRO A 421 -16.50 37.00 4.29
C PRO A 421 -16.66 35.47 4.39
N ALA A 422 -15.87 34.70 3.65
CA ALA A 422 -15.90 33.23 3.69
C ALA A 422 -15.38 32.69 5.03
N GLN A 423 -14.33 33.29 5.58
CA GLN A 423 -13.77 32.98 6.90
C GLN A 423 -14.75 33.38 8.02
N GLU A 424 -15.41 34.53 7.91
CA GLU A 424 -16.43 34.97 8.87
C GLU A 424 -17.61 33.98 8.91
N GLN A 425 -18.15 33.60 7.75
CA GLN A 425 -19.22 32.62 7.65
C GLN A 425 -18.80 31.26 8.24
N ALA A 426 -17.57 30.82 7.95
CA ALA A 426 -17.03 29.60 8.54
C ALA A 426 -16.90 29.70 10.07
N LEU A 427 -16.45 30.85 10.59
CA LEU A 427 -16.35 31.06 12.03
C LEU A 427 -17.72 30.98 12.71
N VAL A 428 -18.72 31.66 12.15
CA VAL A 428 -20.10 31.68 12.67
C VAL A 428 -20.68 30.27 12.70
N MET A 429 -20.52 29.52 11.61
CA MET A 429 -21.01 28.14 11.51
C MET A 429 -20.36 27.23 12.55
N LEU A 430 -19.04 27.31 12.73
CA LEU A 430 -18.31 26.49 13.71
C LEU A 430 -18.63 26.89 15.16
N ALA A 431 -18.71 28.19 15.45
CA ALA A 431 -18.93 28.71 16.78
C ALA A 431 -20.36 28.44 17.31
N SER A 432 -21.36 28.66 16.45
CA SER A 432 -22.78 28.61 16.83
C SER A 432 -23.44 27.23 16.68
N SER A 433 -22.80 26.30 15.95
CA SER A 433 -23.35 24.95 15.73
C SER A 433 -23.59 24.23 17.06
N ARG A 434 -24.67 23.45 17.11
CA ARG A 434 -25.00 22.52 18.20
C ARG A 434 -24.53 21.09 17.94
N ASP A 435 -23.86 20.87 16.81
CA ASP A 435 -23.35 19.57 16.45
C ASP A 435 -22.01 19.31 17.14
N ARG A 436 -21.86 18.13 17.71
CA ARG A 436 -20.61 17.72 18.36
C ARG A 436 -19.46 17.59 17.36
N VAL A 437 -19.75 17.27 16.10
CA VAL A 437 -18.77 17.07 15.03
C VAL A 437 -19.06 18.00 13.86
N THR A 438 -18.09 18.82 13.48
CA THR A 438 -18.18 19.74 12.33
C THR A 438 -16.91 19.66 11.46
N GLY A 439 -17.01 20.15 10.22
CA GLY A 439 -15.91 20.16 9.26
C GLY A 439 -15.53 21.57 8.79
N LEU A 440 -14.25 21.74 8.44
CA LEU A 440 -13.74 22.86 7.66
C LEU A 440 -12.90 22.34 6.49
N HIS A 441 -13.46 22.40 5.29
CA HIS A 441 -12.72 22.08 4.07
C HIS A 441 -12.09 23.36 3.52
N GLY A 442 -10.78 23.51 3.72
CA GLY A 442 -10.06 24.69 3.24
C GLY A 442 -8.87 24.33 2.37
N VAL A 443 -8.63 25.11 1.32
CA VAL A 443 -7.42 24.97 0.49
C VAL A 443 -6.15 25.17 1.32
N ALA A 444 -5.02 24.67 0.83
CA ALA A 444 -3.73 24.91 1.46
C ALA A 444 -3.47 26.41 1.62
N GLY A 445 -3.30 26.90 2.86
CA GLY A 445 -3.06 28.33 3.10
C GLY A 445 -4.30 29.22 3.19
N ALA A 446 -5.51 28.64 3.33
CA ALA A 446 -6.76 29.39 3.49
C ALA A 446 -6.91 30.15 4.84
N GLY A 447 -5.89 30.15 5.70
CA GLY A 447 -5.96 30.80 7.03
C GLY A 447 -6.66 29.99 8.11
N LYS A 448 -6.74 28.65 8.00
CA LYS A 448 -7.40 27.77 8.99
C LYS A 448 -6.88 27.97 10.41
N SER A 449 -5.57 28.08 10.61
CA SER A 449 -4.96 28.31 11.93
C SER A 449 -5.38 29.65 12.53
N THR A 450 -5.40 30.71 11.72
CA THR A 450 -5.90 32.04 12.12
C THR A 450 -7.37 31.97 12.53
N LEU A 451 -8.21 31.30 11.74
CA LEU A 451 -9.62 31.10 12.04
C LEU A 451 -9.82 30.35 13.36
N MET A 452 -9.05 29.28 13.59
CA MET A 452 -9.12 28.51 14.85
C MET A 452 -8.62 29.31 16.05
N ARG A 453 -7.64 30.19 15.87
CA ARG A 453 -7.20 31.13 16.92
C ARG A 453 -8.37 32.05 17.31
N THR A 454 -9.03 32.67 16.34
CA THR A 454 -10.17 33.55 16.58
C THR A 454 -11.32 32.80 17.26
N LEU A 455 -11.58 31.55 16.87
CA LEU A 455 -12.57 30.70 17.53
C LEU A 455 -12.22 30.43 18.99
N ALA A 456 -10.96 30.10 19.29
CA ALA A 456 -10.48 29.86 20.64
C ALA A 456 -10.58 31.13 21.52
N GLU A 457 -10.28 32.29 20.95
CA GLU A 457 -10.40 33.59 21.63
C GLU A 457 -11.85 34.06 21.84
N ALA A 458 -12.80 33.55 21.04
CA ALA A 458 -14.23 33.83 21.16
C ALA A 458 -14.96 32.86 22.11
N ALA A 459 -14.38 31.68 22.36
CA ALA A 459 -15.03 30.60 23.10
C ALA A 459 -15.49 31.00 24.50
N GLU A 460 -16.49 30.27 25.01
CA GLU A 460 -16.99 30.41 26.37
C GLU A 460 -15.90 30.09 27.41
N PRO A 461 -15.90 30.78 28.57
CA PRO A 461 -14.93 30.52 29.64
C PRO A 461 -14.90 29.04 30.06
N GLY A 462 -13.70 28.50 30.28
CA GLY A 462 -13.51 27.09 30.65
C GLY A 462 -13.42 26.12 29.46
N THR A 463 -13.67 26.58 28.23
CA THR A 463 -13.46 25.79 27.01
C THR A 463 -11.96 25.59 26.77
N ARG A 464 -11.53 24.34 26.54
CA ARG A 464 -10.13 23.98 26.30
C ARG A 464 -9.94 23.46 24.88
N PHE A 465 -9.04 24.08 24.13
CA PHE A 465 -8.73 23.64 22.78
C PHE A 465 -7.52 22.73 22.76
N LEU A 466 -7.56 21.71 21.90
CA LEU A 466 -6.46 20.81 21.66
C LEU A 466 -6.29 20.57 20.17
N ALA A 467 -5.14 20.97 19.64
CA ALA A 467 -4.72 20.66 18.28
C ALA A 467 -4.25 19.20 18.17
N LEU A 468 -4.75 18.54 17.14
CA LEU A 468 -4.47 17.16 16.79
C LEU A 468 -4.10 17.10 15.32
N ALA A 469 -3.11 16.29 14.97
CA ALA A 469 -2.84 15.94 13.59
C ALA A 469 -2.21 14.55 13.48
N PRO A 470 -2.20 13.93 12.28
CA PRO A 470 -1.54 12.65 12.05
C PRO A 470 -0.04 12.69 12.29
N THR A 471 0.62 13.83 12.02
CA THR A 471 2.05 14.03 12.21
C THR A 471 2.34 15.02 13.34
N SER A 472 3.48 14.85 14.01
CA SER A 472 3.92 15.73 15.10
C SER A 472 4.22 17.15 14.61
N SER A 473 4.70 17.31 13.38
CA SER A 473 4.94 18.63 12.77
C SER A 473 3.64 19.37 12.48
N ALA A 474 2.64 18.71 11.88
CA ALA A 474 1.35 19.31 11.61
C ALA A 474 0.62 19.72 12.89
N ALA A 475 0.62 18.85 13.91
CA ALA A 475 -0.02 19.12 15.19
C ALA A 475 0.60 20.36 15.85
N ALA A 476 1.93 20.46 15.83
CA ALA A 476 2.63 21.61 16.38
C ALA A 476 2.37 22.89 15.57
N ASN A 477 2.37 22.83 14.23
CA ASN A 477 2.08 23.99 13.39
C ASN A 477 0.68 24.55 13.65
N LEU A 478 -0.33 23.68 13.80
CA LEU A 478 -1.68 24.13 14.18
C LEU A 478 -1.70 24.66 15.61
N GLY A 479 -1.07 23.97 16.57
CA GLY A 479 -1.00 24.39 17.97
C GLY A 479 -0.36 25.77 18.15
N ASP A 480 0.81 25.98 17.53
CA ASP A 480 1.53 27.25 17.56
C ASP A 480 0.71 28.37 16.88
N GLY A 481 0.08 28.06 15.74
CA GLY A 481 -0.75 29.02 14.98
C GLY A 481 -2.05 29.40 15.68
N ALA A 482 -2.72 28.45 16.32
CA ALA A 482 -3.96 28.63 17.08
C ALA A 482 -3.73 29.04 18.54
N ARG A 483 -2.48 28.95 19.05
CA ARG A 483 -2.07 29.15 20.44
C ARG A 483 -2.76 28.20 21.42
N VAL A 484 -2.74 26.91 21.10
CA VAL A 484 -3.40 25.84 21.87
C VAL A 484 -2.46 24.65 22.05
N ASP A 485 -2.74 23.81 23.04
CA ASP A 485 -1.99 22.57 23.26
C ASP A 485 -2.07 21.66 22.03
N ALA A 486 -0.97 20.97 21.72
CA ALA A 486 -0.89 20.09 20.55
C ALA A 486 -0.40 18.68 20.89
N ARG A 487 -1.04 17.68 20.32
CA ARG A 487 -0.55 16.28 20.35
C ARG A 487 -0.89 15.54 19.06
N THR A 488 -0.25 14.41 18.81
CA THR A 488 -0.61 13.59 17.64
C THR A 488 -1.92 12.84 17.87
N VAL A 489 -2.66 12.57 16.80
CA VAL A 489 -3.84 11.71 16.84
C VAL A 489 -3.48 10.35 17.43
N ALA A 490 -2.38 9.74 16.99
CA ALA A 490 -1.91 8.46 17.51
C ALA A 490 -1.71 8.46 19.03
N SER A 491 -1.15 9.55 19.60
CA SER A 491 -0.98 9.70 21.05
C SER A 491 -2.32 9.75 21.79
N LEU A 492 -3.28 10.54 21.29
CA LEU A 492 -4.61 10.61 21.87
C LEU A 492 -5.33 9.25 21.83
N LEU A 493 -5.24 8.55 20.70
CA LEU A 493 -5.85 7.23 20.52
C LEU A 493 -5.23 6.18 21.45
N ALA A 494 -3.91 6.24 21.66
CA ALA A 494 -3.22 5.34 22.57
C ALA A 494 -3.63 5.54 24.04
N GLY A 495 -3.84 6.81 24.45
CA GLY A 495 -4.36 7.15 25.77
C GLY A 495 -5.88 6.95 25.93
N GLY A 496 -6.59 6.53 24.87
CA GLY A 496 -8.03 6.29 24.91
C GLY A 496 -8.88 7.54 25.22
N GLY A 497 -8.35 8.74 24.98
CA GLY A 497 -9.03 9.99 25.36
C GLY A 497 -8.92 10.34 26.84
N HIS A 498 -7.98 9.75 27.60
CA HIS A 498 -7.75 10.12 28.99
C HIS A 498 -7.50 11.64 29.14
N GLY A 499 -8.13 12.25 30.14
CA GLY A 499 -8.10 13.69 30.39
C GLY A 499 -8.98 14.54 29.47
N ILE A 500 -9.63 13.95 28.47
CA ILE A 500 -10.60 14.66 27.63
C ILE A 500 -11.98 14.63 28.28
N THR A 501 -12.64 15.79 28.24
CA THR A 501 -13.98 16.04 28.78
C THR A 501 -14.82 16.79 27.76
N ASP A 502 -16.07 17.03 28.10
CA ASP A 502 -17.05 17.81 27.35
C ASP A 502 -16.70 19.30 27.20
N THR A 503 -15.81 19.82 28.04
CA THR A 503 -15.26 21.18 27.91
C THR A 503 -14.17 21.30 26.85
N HIS A 504 -13.76 20.18 26.23
CA HIS A 504 -12.70 20.19 25.22
C HIS A 504 -13.25 20.36 23.80
N VAL A 505 -12.51 21.13 23.00
CA VAL A 505 -12.67 21.24 21.54
C VAL A 505 -11.42 20.66 20.88
N LEU A 506 -11.59 19.52 20.21
CA LEU A 506 -10.54 18.80 19.51
C LEU A 506 -10.46 19.31 18.07
N LEU A 507 -9.36 20.01 17.73
CA LEU A 507 -9.10 20.52 16.39
C LEU A 507 -8.23 19.52 15.63
N VAL A 508 -8.76 18.83 14.64
CA VAL A 508 -8.00 17.82 13.88
C VAL A 508 -7.56 18.38 12.53
N ASP A 509 -6.29 18.78 12.42
CA ASP A 509 -5.70 19.16 11.14
C ASP A 509 -5.37 17.97 10.25
N GLU A 510 -5.29 18.23 8.95
CA GLU A 510 -5.00 17.24 7.91
C GLU A 510 -5.93 16.01 8.00
N ALA A 511 -7.23 16.24 8.25
CA ALA A 511 -8.21 15.17 8.39
C ALA A 511 -8.29 14.22 7.17
N GLY A 512 -7.87 14.69 5.98
CA GLY A 512 -7.74 13.86 4.77
C GLY A 512 -6.66 12.76 4.86
N GLN A 513 -5.69 12.90 5.77
CA GLN A 513 -4.65 11.89 6.03
C GLN A 513 -5.07 10.81 7.04
N LEU A 514 -6.25 10.94 7.66
CA LEU A 514 -6.73 9.93 8.61
C LEU A 514 -7.19 8.66 7.91
N GLY A 515 -6.81 7.50 8.44
CA GLY A 515 -7.44 6.23 8.05
C GLY A 515 -8.83 6.07 8.70
N ASN A 516 -9.69 5.25 8.11
CA ASN A 516 -11.06 5.02 8.62
C ASN A 516 -11.06 4.56 10.10
N ARG A 517 -10.08 3.75 10.52
CA ARG A 517 -9.96 3.27 11.92
C ARG A 517 -9.64 4.40 12.89
N GLN A 518 -8.74 5.31 12.50
CA GLN A 518 -8.38 6.46 13.32
C GLN A 518 -9.55 7.42 13.45
N ALA A 519 -10.22 7.73 12.34
CA ALA A 519 -11.41 8.58 12.33
C ALA A 519 -12.55 8.01 13.19
N GLN A 520 -12.85 6.70 13.05
CA GLN A 520 -13.86 6.05 13.88
C GLN A 520 -13.52 6.16 15.38
N ARG A 521 -12.26 5.89 15.76
CA ARG A 521 -11.88 5.96 17.18
C ARG A 521 -11.90 7.41 17.71
N LEU A 522 -11.55 8.40 16.89
CA LEU A 522 -11.69 9.82 17.26
C LEU A 522 -13.16 10.20 17.51
N LEU A 523 -14.07 9.80 16.62
CA LEU A 523 -15.50 10.04 16.78
C LEU A 523 -16.06 9.35 18.05
N GLN A 524 -15.60 8.12 18.32
CA GLN A 524 -15.95 7.41 19.56
C GLN A 524 -15.44 8.12 20.81
N ILE A 525 -14.19 8.62 20.81
CA ILE A 525 -13.66 9.39 21.94
C ILE A 525 -14.51 10.65 22.14
N SER A 526 -14.80 11.41 21.08
CA SER A 526 -15.68 12.58 21.14
C SER A 526 -17.05 12.23 21.72
N ARG A 527 -17.66 11.11 21.31
CA ARG A 527 -18.92 10.63 21.87
C ARG A 527 -18.81 10.22 23.33
N GLU A 528 -17.79 9.46 23.71
CA GLU A 528 -17.59 8.94 25.07
C GLU A 528 -17.30 10.07 26.08
N THR A 529 -16.63 11.14 25.64
CA THR A 529 -16.24 12.25 26.53
C THR A 529 -17.12 13.47 26.42
N GLY A 530 -17.98 13.56 25.40
CA GLY A 530 -18.77 14.75 25.08
C GLY A 530 -17.96 15.88 24.41
N ALA A 531 -16.69 15.64 24.07
CA ALA A 531 -15.82 16.67 23.50
C ALA A 531 -16.26 17.03 22.08
N ARG A 532 -16.19 18.32 21.73
CA ARG A 532 -16.44 18.77 20.36
C ARG A 532 -15.26 18.41 19.46
N LEU A 533 -15.55 18.09 18.21
CA LEU A 533 -14.57 17.68 17.22
C LEU A 533 -14.72 18.51 15.95
N ILE A 534 -13.66 19.23 15.57
CA ILE A 534 -13.63 20.01 14.33
C ILE A 534 -12.59 19.38 13.41
N LEU A 535 -13.04 18.84 12.27
CA LEU A 535 -12.20 18.22 11.26
C LEU A 535 -11.76 19.27 10.23
N LEU A 536 -10.47 19.57 10.19
CA LEU A 536 -9.86 20.52 9.26
C LEU A 536 -9.10 19.75 8.18
N GLY A 537 -9.32 20.04 6.91
CA GLY A 537 -8.65 19.27 5.86
C GLY A 537 -8.79 19.84 4.46
N ASP A 538 -8.15 19.15 3.51
CA ASP A 538 -8.32 19.36 2.08
C ASP A 538 -8.30 18.01 1.35
N ASN A 539 -9.42 17.59 0.78
CA ASN A 539 -9.54 16.29 0.09
C ASN A 539 -8.72 16.19 -1.20
N ARG A 540 -8.19 17.31 -1.69
CA ARG A 540 -7.31 17.34 -2.88
C ARG A 540 -5.83 17.19 -2.52
N GLN A 541 -5.45 17.25 -1.25
CA GLN A 541 -4.10 16.93 -0.80
C GLN A 541 -3.94 15.42 -0.58
N THR A 542 -2.72 15.03 -0.26
CA THR A 542 -2.31 13.66 0.02
C THR A 542 -3.18 12.97 1.06
N GLY A 543 -3.81 11.87 0.65
CA GLY A 543 -4.66 11.05 1.49
C GLY A 543 -3.90 10.15 2.48
N ALA A 544 -4.68 9.39 3.26
CA ALA A 544 -4.16 8.47 4.27
C ALA A 544 -3.27 7.36 3.69
N ILE A 545 -2.28 6.90 4.46
CA ILE A 545 -1.54 5.66 4.13
C ILE A 545 -2.44 4.44 4.42
N GLU A 546 -3.14 4.45 5.55
CA GLU A 546 -4.11 3.41 5.92
C GLU A 546 -5.38 3.45 5.06
N GLN A 547 -6.15 2.37 5.11
CA GLN A 547 -7.44 2.21 4.44
C GLN A 547 -8.42 3.38 4.66
N GLY A 548 -8.97 3.88 3.54
CA GLY A 548 -10.16 4.75 3.49
C GLY A 548 -9.88 6.24 3.26
N LYS A 549 -10.98 7.00 3.11
CA LYS A 549 -11.02 8.45 2.91
C LYS A 549 -12.10 9.09 3.81
N PRO A 550 -11.96 9.03 5.15
CA PRO A 550 -13.05 9.29 6.09
C PRO A 550 -13.54 10.74 6.08
N PHE A 551 -12.67 11.74 5.88
CA PHE A 551 -13.10 13.14 5.86
C PHE A 551 -14.05 13.43 4.68
N TRP A 552 -13.64 13.04 3.47
CA TRP A 552 -14.49 13.08 2.27
C TRP A 552 -15.78 12.27 2.48
N LEU A 553 -15.68 11.08 3.06
CA LEU A 553 -16.84 10.21 3.27
C LEU A 553 -17.82 10.84 4.25
N LEU A 554 -17.36 11.41 5.37
CA LEU A 554 -18.21 12.11 6.33
C LEU A 554 -18.95 13.29 5.69
N GLN A 555 -18.29 14.07 4.82
CA GLN A 555 -18.95 15.14 4.05
C GLN A 555 -20.07 14.58 3.16
N ARG A 556 -19.82 13.49 2.43
CA ARG A 556 -20.84 12.81 1.62
C ARG A 556 -21.97 12.22 2.46
N LEU A 557 -21.70 11.84 3.71
CA LEU A 557 -22.70 11.32 4.66
C LEU A 557 -23.47 12.41 5.40
N GLY A 558 -23.17 13.70 5.16
CA GLY A 558 -23.91 14.83 5.71
C GLY A 558 -23.21 15.59 6.85
N LEU A 559 -21.88 15.52 6.95
CA LEU A 559 -21.12 16.32 7.93
C LEU A 559 -21.30 17.81 7.62
N PRO A 560 -21.83 18.62 8.57
CA PRO A 560 -21.86 20.07 8.41
C PRO A 560 -20.45 20.59 8.20
N THR A 561 -20.19 21.20 7.04
CA THR A 561 -18.84 21.62 6.65
C THR A 561 -18.85 23.02 6.05
N ALA A 562 -17.98 23.90 6.56
CA ALA A 562 -17.70 25.18 5.93
C ALA A 562 -16.57 25.03 4.90
N GLU A 563 -16.63 25.80 3.80
CA GLU A 563 -15.65 25.74 2.71
C GLU A 563 -14.83 27.03 2.60
N LEU A 564 -13.51 26.90 2.51
CA LEU A 564 -12.59 28.00 2.23
C LEU A 564 -11.84 27.72 0.91
N THR A 565 -12.27 28.38 -0.15
CA THR A 565 -11.81 28.11 -1.53
C THR A 565 -10.58 28.92 -1.94
N GLU A 566 -10.31 30.05 -1.29
CA GLU A 566 -9.21 30.95 -1.64
C GLU A 566 -7.94 30.66 -0.81
N SER A 567 -6.78 30.61 -1.50
CA SER A 567 -5.47 30.49 -0.85
C SER A 567 -4.84 31.86 -0.65
N MET A 568 -4.45 32.14 0.60
CA MET A 568 -3.71 33.35 0.97
C MET A 568 -2.19 33.12 0.98
N ARG A 569 -1.72 31.91 0.68
CA ARG A 569 -0.30 31.53 0.82
C ARG A 569 0.57 31.97 -0.37
N GLN A 570 0.03 31.84 -1.58
CA GLN A 570 0.79 32.14 -2.80
C GLN A 570 0.86 33.65 -3.01
N GLU A 571 2.06 34.19 -3.22
CA GLU A 571 2.28 35.63 -3.37
C GLU A 571 2.27 36.09 -4.82
N THR A 572 2.67 35.21 -5.74
CA THR A 572 2.72 35.53 -7.17
C THR A 572 1.42 35.17 -7.88
N ARG A 573 1.02 35.98 -8.88
CA ARG A 573 -0.18 35.72 -9.69
C ARG A 573 -0.11 34.37 -10.41
N MET A 574 1.08 34.01 -10.91
CA MET A 574 1.33 32.74 -11.59
C MET A 574 1.17 31.54 -10.66
N MET A 575 1.75 31.59 -9.46
CA MET A 575 1.64 30.48 -8.50
C MET A 575 0.20 30.31 -8.00
N LYS A 576 -0.54 31.41 -7.75
CA LYS A 576 -1.98 31.34 -7.45
C LYS A 576 -2.74 30.61 -8.56
N ALA A 577 -2.52 31.01 -9.82
CA ALA A 577 -3.18 30.40 -10.96
C ALA A 577 -2.79 28.93 -11.16
N ALA A 578 -1.51 28.56 -10.99
CA ALA A 578 -1.07 27.16 -11.07
C ALA A 578 -1.78 26.27 -10.04
N VAL A 579 -1.86 26.72 -8.77
CA VAL A 579 -2.57 25.98 -7.71
C VAL A 579 -4.06 25.83 -8.03
N THR A 580 -4.71 26.88 -8.55
CA THR A 580 -6.13 26.83 -8.93
C THR A 580 -6.38 25.82 -10.05
N GLU A 581 -5.58 25.85 -11.13
CA GLU A 581 -5.70 24.90 -12.24
C GLU A 581 -5.45 23.45 -11.78
N ALA A 582 -4.42 23.21 -10.97
CA ALA A 582 -4.13 21.90 -10.41
C ALA A 582 -5.28 21.34 -9.55
N ARG A 583 -5.96 22.23 -8.80
CA ARG A 583 -7.14 21.86 -7.99
C ARG A 583 -8.32 21.47 -8.86
N ALA A 584 -8.52 22.17 -9.98
CA ALA A 584 -9.56 21.87 -10.97
C ALA A 584 -9.29 20.57 -11.74
N GLY A 585 -8.04 20.08 -11.74
CA GLY A 585 -7.60 18.91 -12.52
C GLY A 585 -7.00 19.27 -13.88
N ASN A 586 -6.83 20.57 -14.17
CA ASN A 586 -6.27 21.07 -15.41
C ASN A 586 -4.73 21.07 -15.34
N TYR A 587 -4.12 19.88 -15.26
CA TYR A 587 -2.69 19.75 -14.96
C TYR A 587 -1.77 20.34 -16.03
N ALA A 588 -2.14 20.29 -17.31
CA ALA A 588 -1.39 20.95 -18.38
C ALA A 588 -1.30 22.46 -18.14
N SER A 589 -2.45 23.11 -17.94
CA SER A 589 -2.50 24.56 -17.71
C SER A 589 -1.88 24.98 -16.37
N SER A 590 -1.84 24.08 -15.38
CA SER A 590 -1.09 24.28 -14.14
C SER A 590 0.42 24.28 -14.39
N MET A 591 0.93 23.34 -15.19
CA MET A 591 2.36 23.21 -15.49
C MET A 591 2.90 24.39 -16.29
N GLU A 592 2.13 24.91 -17.24
CA GLU A 592 2.45 26.13 -18.00
C GLU A 592 2.67 27.36 -17.11
N LYS A 593 2.08 27.36 -15.91
CA LYS A 593 2.13 28.47 -14.95
C LYS A 593 3.23 28.32 -13.89
N LEU A 594 3.99 27.22 -13.91
CA LEU A 594 5.15 27.04 -13.03
C LEU A 594 6.35 27.84 -13.55
N ASP A 595 7.37 28.05 -12.72
CA ASP A 595 8.57 28.79 -13.12
C ASP A 595 9.32 28.09 -14.26
N LYS A 596 9.34 26.75 -14.22
CA LYS A 596 10.02 25.91 -15.20
C LYS A 596 9.58 24.46 -15.09
N VAL A 597 9.40 23.79 -16.24
CA VAL A 597 9.30 22.33 -16.33
C VAL A 597 10.49 21.83 -17.15
N VAL A 598 11.28 20.93 -16.57
CA VAL A 598 12.45 20.33 -17.20
C VAL A 598 12.12 18.89 -17.58
N SER A 599 12.08 18.63 -18.88
CA SER A 599 11.95 17.29 -19.42
C SER A 599 13.33 16.63 -19.59
N GLY A 600 13.42 15.33 -19.36
CA GLY A 600 14.68 14.58 -19.46
C GLY A 600 14.49 13.11 -19.74
N VAL A 601 15.58 12.38 -19.92
CA VAL A 601 15.49 10.96 -20.32
C VAL A 601 15.25 10.04 -19.11
N SER A 602 15.70 10.44 -17.92
CA SER A 602 15.70 9.56 -16.75
C SER A 602 15.65 10.23 -15.40
N ALA A 603 15.16 9.49 -14.39
CA ALA A 603 15.05 9.99 -13.03
C ALA A 603 16.41 10.39 -12.43
N GLU A 604 17.46 9.61 -12.70
CA GLU A 604 18.81 9.92 -12.21
C GLU A 604 19.41 11.17 -12.88
N ARG A 605 19.31 11.28 -14.22
CA ARG A 605 19.81 12.48 -14.93
C ARG A 605 19.01 13.72 -14.54
N LEU A 606 17.70 13.58 -14.33
CA LEU A 606 16.84 14.64 -13.81
C LEU A 606 17.24 15.04 -12.39
N ALA A 607 17.52 14.07 -11.50
CA ALA A 607 18.02 14.35 -10.16
C ALA A 607 19.37 15.09 -10.21
N ARG A 608 20.30 14.66 -11.07
CA ARG A 608 21.58 15.36 -11.27
C ARG A 608 21.39 16.79 -11.76
N GLY A 609 20.60 16.99 -12.81
CA GLY A 609 20.31 18.33 -13.34
C GLY A 609 19.57 19.22 -12.33
N LEU A 610 18.70 18.65 -11.50
CA LEU A 610 18.05 19.36 -10.39
C LEU A 610 19.08 19.82 -9.35
N VAL A 611 20.00 18.94 -8.94
CA VAL A 611 21.07 19.27 -7.99
C VAL A 611 22.00 20.34 -8.57
N GLU A 612 22.41 20.23 -9.83
CA GLU A 612 23.20 21.24 -10.52
C GLU A 612 22.50 22.61 -10.60
N GLU A 613 21.19 22.64 -10.82
CA GLU A 613 20.43 23.89 -10.83
C GLU A 613 20.24 24.46 -9.40
N TRP A 614 20.15 23.60 -8.39
CA TRP A 614 20.10 24.00 -6.99
C TRP A 614 21.45 24.55 -6.51
N THR A 615 22.57 23.97 -6.93
CA THR A 615 23.92 24.46 -6.60
C THR A 615 24.25 25.75 -7.34
N ARG A 616 23.64 26.07 -8.49
CA ARG A 616 23.83 27.41 -9.09
C ARG A 616 23.15 28.55 -8.32
N LEU A 617 22.27 28.25 -7.36
CA LEU A 617 21.63 29.27 -6.53
C LEU A 617 22.64 29.87 -5.54
N LYS A 618 22.46 31.15 -5.21
CA LYS A 618 23.21 31.79 -4.11
C LYS A 618 22.86 31.14 -2.76
N PRO A 619 23.78 31.08 -1.78
CA PRO A 619 23.55 30.43 -0.49
C PRO A 619 22.25 30.85 0.22
N GLU A 620 21.87 32.13 0.19
CA GLU A 620 20.64 32.61 0.84
C GLU A 620 19.38 32.07 0.15
N THR A 621 19.44 31.93 -1.18
CA THR A 621 18.34 31.35 -1.96
C THR A 621 18.29 29.82 -1.82
N ARG A 622 19.46 29.16 -1.71
CA ARG A 622 19.53 27.71 -1.42
C ARG A 622 18.87 27.39 -0.09
N ALA A 623 19.13 28.18 0.96
CA ALA A 623 18.58 27.96 2.30
C ALA A 623 17.04 28.05 2.36
N THR A 624 16.42 28.80 1.43
CA THR A 624 14.97 29.00 1.36
C THR A 624 14.28 28.16 0.28
N THR A 625 15.05 27.39 -0.50
CA THR A 625 14.56 26.51 -1.57
C THR A 625 14.65 25.06 -1.14
N ASN A 626 13.50 24.40 -1.03
CA ASN A 626 13.42 23.01 -0.60
C ASN A 626 13.24 22.06 -1.79
N ILE A 627 13.75 20.83 -1.69
CA ILE A 627 13.63 19.81 -2.73
C ILE A 627 12.62 18.74 -2.29
N LEU A 628 11.58 18.56 -3.09
CA LEU A 628 10.54 17.57 -2.89
C LEU A 628 10.67 16.43 -3.90
N VAL A 629 10.63 15.21 -3.38
CA VAL A 629 10.61 13.98 -4.18
C VAL A 629 9.41 13.12 -3.78
N LEU A 630 9.02 12.17 -4.62
CA LEU A 630 7.91 11.27 -4.31
C LEU A 630 8.37 10.03 -3.53
N GLU A 631 9.49 9.43 -3.95
CA GLU A 631 9.97 8.15 -3.42
C GLU A 631 11.17 8.31 -2.48
N ASN A 632 11.29 7.40 -1.50
CA ASN A 632 12.41 7.42 -0.57
C ASN A 632 13.74 7.07 -1.24
N GLU A 633 13.73 6.20 -2.25
CA GLU A 633 14.92 5.85 -3.03
C GLU A 633 15.47 7.06 -3.78
N THR A 634 14.61 7.82 -4.46
CA THR A 634 14.98 9.07 -5.12
C THR A 634 15.49 10.11 -4.12
N ARG A 635 14.92 10.17 -2.89
CA ARG A 635 15.41 11.05 -1.83
C ARG A 635 16.86 10.73 -1.47
N LEU A 636 17.18 9.45 -1.27
CA LEU A 636 18.53 9.01 -0.92
C LEU A 636 19.53 9.36 -2.04
N LEU A 637 19.14 9.17 -3.30
CA LEU A 637 19.96 9.53 -4.46
C LEU A 637 20.23 11.04 -4.53
N VAL A 638 19.19 11.87 -4.38
CA VAL A 638 19.33 13.33 -4.38
C VAL A 638 20.21 13.79 -3.22
N ASN A 639 20.00 13.25 -2.02
CA ASN A 639 20.80 13.58 -0.84
C ASN A 639 22.28 13.25 -1.05
N ALA A 640 22.59 12.05 -1.58
CA ALA A 640 23.96 11.65 -1.86
C ALA A 640 24.65 12.60 -2.86
N LYS A 641 23.94 13.00 -3.92
CA LYS A 641 24.47 13.94 -4.92
C LYS A 641 24.68 15.35 -4.38
N ILE A 642 23.77 15.84 -3.53
CA ILE A 642 23.94 17.14 -2.86
C ILE A 642 25.20 17.11 -1.98
N ARG A 643 25.40 16.05 -1.19
CA ARG A 643 26.59 15.92 -0.35
C ARG A 643 27.89 15.91 -1.16
N GLU A 644 27.92 15.15 -2.26
CA GLU A 644 29.07 15.12 -3.18
C GLU A 644 29.43 16.53 -3.67
N THR A 645 28.43 17.33 -4.07
CA THR A 645 28.69 18.72 -4.50
C THR A 645 29.11 19.62 -3.34
N LEU A 646 28.46 19.54 -2.18
CA LEU A 646 28.81 20.37 -1.03
C LEU A 646 30.22 20.09 -0.49
N LYS A 647 30.71 18.85 -0.64
CA LYS A 647 32.12 18.51 -0.36
C LYS A 647 33.07 19.18 -1.33
N SER A 648 32.75 19.15 -2.63
CA SER A 648 33.58 19.80 -3.65
C SER A 648 33.64 21.33 -3.49
N GLU A 649 32.58 21.93 -2.93
CA GLU A 649 32.51 23.36 -2.58
C GLU A 649 33.11 23.67 -1.19
N SER A 650 33.64 22.67 -0.46
CA SER A 650 34.14 22.79 0.92
C SER A 650 33.11 23.38 1.91
N THR A 651 31.81 23.25 1.61
CA THR A 651 30.71 23.70 2.48
C THR A 651 30.44 22.69 3.61
N ILE A 652 30.67 21.41 3.35
CA ILE A 652 30.71 20.37 4.38
C ILE A 652 32.11 19.75 4.41
N ALA A 653 32.49 19.19 5.56
CA ALA A 653 33.81 18.58 5.73
C ALA A 653 34.03 17.44 4.72
N ALA A 654 35.27 17.30 4.26
CA ALA A 654 35.65 16.22 3.35
C ALA A 654 35.61 14.85 4.04
N GLU A 655 36.01 14.81 5.31
CA GLU A 655 36.05 13.59 6.13
C GLU A 655 34.64 13.13 6.52
N ASP A 656 34.36 11.84 6.29
CA ASP A 656 33.12 11.19 6.72
C ASP A 656 33.38 10.31 7.94
N THR A 657 32.46 10.36 8.89
CA THR A 657 32.28 9.30 9.88
C THR A 657 31.17 8.36 9.41
N ARG A 658 31.48 7.06 9.30
CA ARG A 658 30.50 6.04 8.92
C ARG A 658 29.79 5.51 10.16
N LEU A 659 28.47 5.63 10.19
CA LEU A 659 27.62 5.31 11.34
C LEU A 659 26.47 4.37 10.95
N SER A 660 26.11 3.47 11.87
CA SER A 660 24.98 2.56 11.70
C SER A 660 23.66 3.29 11.98
N VAL A 661 22.72 3.20 11.04
CA VAL A 661 21.35 3.74 11.17
C VAL A 661 20.30 2.63 11.07
N LEU A 662 19.12 2.90 11.61
CA LEU A 662 17.95 2.03 11.56
C LEU A 662 16.86 2.67 10.69
N THR A 663 16.57 2.04 9.55
CA THR A 663 15.51 2.47 8.63
C THR A 663 14.27 1.59 8.81
N PRO A 664 13.04 2.14 8.92
CA PRO A 664 11.85 1.32 9.08
C PRO A 664 11.64 0.33 7.92
N ALA A 665 11.42 -0.95 8.23
CA ALA A 665 11.23 -2.02 7.23
C ALA A 665 9.87 -1.96 6.48
N GLY A 666 9.00 -1.01 6.84
CA GLY A 666 7.72 -0.79 6.13
C GLY A 666 6.71 -1.93 6.24
N MET A 667 6.84 -2.83 7.23
CA MET A 667 5.98 -4.00 7.38
C MET A 667 4.55 -3.63 7.74
N THR A 668 3.56 -4.23 7.06
CA THR A 668 2.15 -4.10 7.43
C THR A 668 1.85 -4.83 8.73
N ALA A 669 0.73 -4.48 9.35
CA ALA A 669 0.26 -5.20 10.52
C ALA A 669 0.02 -6.69 10.25
N GLN A 670 -0.37 -7.09 9.02
CA GLN A 670 -0.56 -8.51 8.69
C GLN A 670 0.79 -9.22 8.57
N GLU A 671 1.77 -8.63 7.90
CA GLU A 671 3.10 -9.20 7.73
C GLU A 671 3.82 -9.44 9.06
N LYS A 672 3.65 -8.52 10.02
CA LYS A 672 4.23 -8.65 11.38
C LYS A 672 3.73 -9.87 12.17
N HIS A 673 2.67 -10.56 11.74
CA HIS A 673 2.18 -11.77 12.41
C HIS A 673 2.75 -13.07 11.80
N PHE A 674 3.55 -12.98 10.73
CA PHE A 674 4.04 -14.15 10.00
C PHE A 674 5.58 -14.16 9.99
N ALA A 675 6.17 -15.22 10.55
CA ALA A 675 7.61 -15.37 10.66
C ALA A 675 8.34 -15.24 9.31
N ARG A 676 7.77 -15.76 8.22
CA ARG A 676 8.36 -15.69 6.86
C ARG A 676 8.63 -14.28 6.34
N PHE A 677 7.97 -13.24 6.86
CA PHE A 677 8.23 -11.85 6.43
C PHE A 677 9.43 -11.20 7.15
N TYR A 678 10.06 -11.92 8.08
CA TYR A 678 11.28 -11.50 8.76
C TYR A 678 12.48 -12.06 8.01
N SER A 679 13.45 -11.19 7.73
CA SER A 679 14.67 -11.53 7.01
C SER A 679 15.87 -11.37 7.92
N GLY A 680 16.90 -12.20 7.71
CA GLY A 680 18.16 -12.12 8.45
C GLY A 680 18.77 -10.72 8.39
N GLY A 681 19.32 -10.26 9.52
CA GLY A 681 19.94 -8.94 9.64
C GLY A 681 18.98 -7.79 9.97
N GLN A 682 17.65 -8.02 9.94
CA GLN A 682 16.70 -7.05 10.47
C GLN A 682 16.87 -6.87 11.97
N VAL A 683 16.53 -5.68 12.46
CA VAL A 683 16.49 -5.35 13.89
C VAL A 683 15.03 -5.19 14.32
N VAL A 684 14.66 -5.83 15.41
CA VAL A 684 13.31 -5.80 15.98
C VAL A 684 13.38 -5.17 17.37
N THR A 685 12.49 -4.22 17.64
CA THR A 685 12.29 -3.64 18.98
C THR A 685 10.83 -3.79 19.42
N PHE A 686 10.61 -3.85 20.73
CA PHE A 686 9.30 -4.09 21.32
C PHE A 686 8.89 -2.95 22.23
N ALA A 687 7.68 -2.42 22.07
CA ALA A 687 7.16 -1.33 22.90
C ALA A 687 6.69 -1.78 24.30
N ARG A 688 6.79 -3.08 24.61
CA ARG A 688 6.39 -3.70 25.88
C ARG A 688 7.26 -4.93 26.15
N ASP A 689 7.42 -5.26 27.43
CA ASP A 689 8.08 -6.50 27.85
C ASP A 689 7.24 -7.72 27.46
N LEU A 690 7.90 -8.78 27.02
CA LEU A 690 7.31 -10.10 26.84
C LEU A 690 8.09 -11.08 27.72
N ALA A 691 7.60 -11.25 28.95
CA ALA A 691 8.26 -12.06 29.98
C ALA A 691 8.50 -13.51 29.53
N GLY A 692 7.56 -14.14 28.81
CA GLY A 692 7.67 -15.52 28.33
C GLY A 692 8.95 -15.79 27.52
N PRO A 693 9.18 -15.11 26.39
CA PRO A 693 10.42 -15.26 25.62
C PRO A 693 11.64 -14.51 26.20
N GLY A 694 11.50 -13.76 27.29
CA GLY A 694 12.59 -12.95 27.85
C GLY A 694 12.95 -11.72 27.01
N ILE A 695 11.94 -11.12 26.37
CA ILE A 695 12.11 -9.92 25.53
C ILE A 695 11.79 -8.68 26.37
N ALA A 696 12.74 -7.75 26.42
CA ALA A 696 12.63 -6.49 27.11
C ALA A 696 12.12 -5.38 26.18
N ARG A 697 11.45 -4.40 26.79
CA ARG A 697 10.96 -3.21 26.11
C ARG A 697 12.14 -2.34 25.62
N ASP A 698 11.95 -1.75 24.45
CA ASP A 698 12.84 -0.77 23.81
C ASP A 698 14.28 -1.28 23.57
N THR A 699 14.52 -2.59 23.69
CA THR A 699 15.80 -3.27 23.39
C THR A 699 15.87 -3.72 21.92
N GLU A 700 17.07 -3.66 21.32
CA GLU A 700 17.35 -4.12 19.96
C GLU A 700 17.62 -5.63 19.90
N TYR A 701 16.87 -6.35 19.05
CA TYR A 701 17.08 -7.76 18.76
C TYR A 701 17.35 -7.99 17.28
N ARG A 702 18.41 -8.72 16.92
CA ARG A 702 18.74 -9.04 15.53
C ARG A 702 18.04 -10.33 15.09
N VAL A 703 17.41 -10.31 13.92
CA VAL A 703 16.87 -11.52 13.28
C VAL A 703 18.03 -12.34 12.72
N ALA A 704 18.26 -13.52 13.29
CA ALA A 704 19.26 -14.48 12.81
C ALA A 704 18.70 -15.44 11.76
N GLY A 705 17.37 -15.60 11.69
CA GLY A 705 16.71 -16.46 10.70
C GLY A 705 15.38 -16.99 11.21
N LEU A 706 14.86 -18.01 10.52
CA LEU A 706 13.65 -18.72 10.89
C LEU A 706 14.02 -20.07 11.51
N SER A 707 13.17 -20.57 12.39
CA SER A 707 13.24 -21.96 12.89
C SER A 707 11.82 -22.53 13.01
N GLN A 708 11.70 -23.82 13.29
CA GLN A 708 10.42 -24.44 13.62
C GLN A 708 10.31 -24.65 15.14
N ASP A 709 9.11 -24.51 15.68
CA ASP A 709 8.80 -24.93 17.05
C ASP A 709 8.59 -26.45 17.14
N THR A 710 8.35 -26.97 18.34
CA THR A 710 8.09 -28.40 18.58
C THR A 710 6.84 -28.94 17.86
N SER A 711 5.98 -28.06 17.34
CA SER A 711 4.80 -28.38 16.56
C SER A 711 5.00 -28.15 15.06
N GLY A 712 6.24 -27.93 14.59
CA GLY A 712 6.59 -27.69 13.18
C GLY A 712 6.26 -26.28 12.68
N ARG A 713 5.82 -25.36 13.54
CA ARG A 713 5.38 -24.01 13.14
C ARG A 713 6.57 -23.06 13.06
N GLN A 714 6.60 -22.24 12.01
CA GLN A 714 7.67 -21.25 11.82
C GLN A 714 7.66 -20.17 12.92
N VAL A 715 8.81 -19.96 13.54
CA VAL A 715 9.10 -18.92 14.52
C VAL A 715 10.35 -18.14 14.10
N VAL A 716 10.51 -16.93 14.61
CA VAL A 716 11.65 -16.06 14.32
C VAL A 716 12.74 -16.30 15.36
N ARG A 717 13.97 -16.53 14.92
CA ARG A 717 15.14 -16.63 15.78
C ARG A 717 15.75 -15.24 15.94
N LEU A 718 15.58 -14.67 17.13
CA LEU A 718 16.15 -13.40 17.54
C LEU A 718 17.45 -13.63 18.31
N VAL A 719 18.37 -12.68 18.20
CA VAL A 719 19.65 -12.65 18.93
C VAL A 719 19.77 -11.31 19.62
N ASP A 720 19.98 -11.31 20.93
CA ASP A 720 20.25 -10.09 21.70
C ASP A 720 21.72 -9.63 21.57
N GLU A 721 22.07 -8.53 22.25
CA GLU A 721 23.43 -7.99 22.24
C GLU A 721 24.47 -8.95 22.86
N ASN A 722 24.05 -9.81 23.78
CA ASN A 722 24.89 -10.81 24.45
C ASN A 722 25.02 -12.13 23.66
N GLY A 723 24.41 -12.21 22.47
CA GLY A 723 24.41 -13.42 21.64
C GLY A 723 23.40 -14.49 22.05
N ARG A 724 22.52 -14.22 23.03
CA ARG A 724 21.46 -15.16 23.44
C ARG A 724 20.44 -15.31 22.33
N ILE A 725 20.16 -16.57 21.99
CA ILE A 725 19.15 -16.91 20.99
C ILE A 725 17.76 -17.01 21.64
N ILE A 726 16.81 -16.22 21.14
CA ILE A 726 15.41 -16.21 21.56
C ILE A 726 14.54 -16.71 20.40
N ARG A 727 13.66 -17.69 20.66
CA ARG A 727 12.65 -18.13 19.70
C ARG A 727 11.36 -17.36 19.95
N TRP A 728 10.98 -16.50 19.01
CA TRP A 728 9.83 -15.63 19.13
C TRP A 728 8.76 -16.00 18.09
N ASP A 729 7.53 -16.19 18.56
CA ASP A 729 6.35 -16.39 17.69
C ASP A 729 5.65 -15.04 17.44
N PRO A 730 5.70 -14.51 16.20
CA PRO A 730 5.07 -13.24 15.87
C PRO A 730 3.54 -13.22 16.01
N ARG A 731 2.89 -14.39 16.11
CA ARG A 731 1.43 -14.51 16.23
C ARG A 731 0.90 -14.18 17.62
N LEU A 732 1.74 -14.32 18.66
CA LEU A 732 1.32 -14.13 20.06
C LEU A 732 1.30 -12.66 20.48
N GLY A 733 1.96 -11.78 19.71
CA GLY A 733 2.04 -10.35 19.99
C GLY A 733 1.01 -9.51 19.24
N GLN A 734 0.91 -8.23 19.62
CA GLN A 734 0.17 -7.23 18.83
C GLN A 734 1.13 -6.51 17.89
N ALA A 735 0.84 -6.50 16.58
CA ALA A 735 1.69 -5.86 15.58
C ALA A 735 2.02 -4.36 15.84
N ARG A 736 1.18 -3.65 16.61
CA ARG A 736 1.43 -2.25 17.00
C ARG A 736 2.55 -2.06 18.04
N HIS A 737 2.93 -3.13 18.74
CA HIS A 737 4.02 -3.11 19.73
C HIS A 737 5.34 -3.62 19.17
N VAL A 738 5.39 -3.99 17.88
CA VAL A 738 6.59 -4.54 17.24
C VAL A 738 7.07 -3.55 16.19
N ASN A 739 8.28 -3.05 16.33
CA ASN A 739 8.95 -2.24 15.32
C ASN A 739 10.04 -3.07 14.64
N VAL A 740 10.15 -2.95 13.33
CA VAL A 740 11.11 -3.71 12.52
C VAL A 740 11.87 -2.75 11.64
N PHE A 741 13.20 -2.88 11.64
CA PHE A 741 14.13 -1.99 10.97
C PHE A 741 15.10 -2.79 10.11
N HIS A 742 15.58 -2.16 9.04
CA HIS A 742 16.80 -2.55 8.37
C HIS A 742 17.96 -1.79 9.01
N ARG A 743 19.05 -2.50 9.26
CA ARG A 743 20.32 -1.88 9.65
C ARG A 743 21.07 -1.50 8.39
N GLU A 744 21.45 -0.23 8.30
CA GLU A 744 22.18 0.31 7.17
C GLU A 744 23.33 1.17 7.69
N GLU A 745 24.34 1.39 6.85
CA GLU A 745 25.43 2.31 7.15
C GLU A 745 25.18 3.65 6.43
N ARG A 746 25.53 4.75 7.09
CA ARG A 746 25.44 6.11 6.56
C ARG A 746 26.65 6.93 6.92
N ASP A 747 27.16 7.64 5.92
CA ASP A 747 28.25 8.57 6.09
C ASP A 747 27.71 9.93 6.57
N LEU A 748 28.36 10.51 7.58
CA LEU A 748 28.05 11.80 8.16
C LEU A 748 29.31 12.66 8.23
N ALA A 749 29.19 13.93 7.86
CA ALA A 749 30.26 14.91 7.91
C ALA A 749 29.83 16.14 8.72
N GLN A 750 30.80 16.88 9.25
CA GLN A 750 30.54 18.19 9.82
C GLN A 750 29.95 19.14 8.75
N GLY A 751 28.89 19.86 9.11
CA GLY A 751 28.11 20.70 8.19
C GLY A 751 26.93 19.98 7.53
N ASP A 752 26.78 18.65 7.69
CA ASP A 752 25.67 17.93 7.09
C ASP A 752 24.31 18.37 7.64
N ARG A 753 23.29 18.41 6.76
CA ARG A 753 21.89 18.49 7.19
C ARG A 753 21.35 17.10 7.44
N ILE A 754 20.74 16.91 8.61
CA ILE A 754 20.06 15.66 8.99
C ILE A 754 18.58 15.88 9.23
N GLN A 755 17.84 14.78 9.16
CA GLN A 755 16.43 14.68 9.50
C GLN A 755 16.21 13.50 10.44
N TRP A 756 15.52 13.75 11.54
CA TRP A 756 15.12 12.73 12.49
C TRP A 756 13.88 11.95 11.98
N ARG A 757 13.91 10.62 12.01
CA ARG A 757 12.91 9.77 11.31
C ARG A 757 11.84 9.18 12.22
N LEU A 758 12.06 9.14 13.53
CA LEU A 758 11.11 8.61 14.51
C LEU A 758 11.03 9.53 15.72
N VAL A 759 9.88 9.59 16.37
CA VAL A 759 9.74 10.38 17.61
C VAL A 759 10.68 9.81 18.68
N ASN A 760 11.51 10.65 19.28
CA ASN A 760 12.34 10.31 20.44
C ASN A 760 11.94 11.21 21.61
N ARG A 761 11.44 10.60 22.69
CA ARG A 761 10.96 11.34 23.87
C ARG A 761 12.09 11.80 24.78
N GLU A 762 13.19 11.07 24.84
CA GLU A 762 14.35 11.39 25.68
C GLU A 762 15.05 12.65 25.18
N LEU A 763 15.15 12.79 23.86
CA LEU A 763 15.77 13.94 23.19
C LEU A 763 14.78 15.08 22.90
N ASP A 764 13.49 14.88 23.20
CA ASP A 764 12.39 15.77 22.79
C ASP A 764 12.42 16.07 21.27
N LEU A 765 12.68 15.04 20.45
CA LEU A 765 12.74 15.14 18.99
C LEU A 765 11.47 14.61 18.34
N LYS A 766 10.90 15.41 17.45
CA LYS A 766 9.71 15.07 16.68
C LYS A 766 10.09 14.36 15.38
N ASN A 767 9.16 13.56 14.85
CA ASN A 767 9.35 12.96 13.54
C ASN A 767 9.47 14.06 12.47
N ALA A 768 10.41 13.88 11.54
CA ALA A 768 10.73 14.75 10.42
C ALA A 768 11.35 16.11 10.80
N GLU A 769 11.81 16.27 12.04
CA GLU A 769 12.59 17.43 12.51
C GLU A 769 13.97 17.46 11.87
N ARG A 770 14.47 18.65 11.52
CA ARG A 770 15.72 18.84 10.78
C ARG A 770 16.71 19.69 11.56
N GLY A 771 17.99 19.39 11.37
CA GLY A 771 19.09 20.14 11.98
C GLY A 771 20.35 20.07 11.14
N THR A 772 21.33 20.89 11.51
CA THR A 772 22.66 20.94 10.90
C THR A 772 23.68 20.46 11.92
N VAL A 773 24.58 19.55 11.50
CA VAL A 773 25.68 19.07 12.34
C VAL A 773 26.77 20.15 12.38
N GLU A 774 26.96 20.78 13.53
CA GLU A 774 27.97 21.83 13.70
C GLU A 774 29.35 21.26 14.04
N LYS A 775 29.38 20.15 14.78
CA LYS A 775 30.59 19.45 15.20
C LYS A 775 30.34 17.95 15.22
N LEU A 776 31.35 17.17 14.85
CA LEU A 776 31.30 15.71 14.83
C LEU A 776 32.61 15.15 15.39
N GLU A 777 32.53 14.38 16.48
CA GLU A 777 33.66 13.71 17.13
C GLU A 777 33.33 12.23 17.30
N GLY A 778 33.72 11.40 16.32
CA GLY A 778 33.29 10.01 16.27
C GLY A 778 31.76 9.91 16.16
N SER A 779 31.10 9.24 17.12
CA SER A 779 29.64 9.13 17.14
C SER A 779 28.93 10.30 17.82
N LEU A 780 29.65 11.20 18.49
CA LEU A 780 29.08 12.37 19.16
C LEU A 780 28.91 13.51 18.16
N ALA A 781 27.66 13.89 17.90
CA ALA A 781 27.30 14.98 17.00
C ALA A 781 26.66 16.13 17.77
N THR A 782 27.20 17.35 17.61
CA THR A 782 26.55 18.59 18.06
C THR A 782 25.68 19.11 16.92
N ILE A 783 24.36 19.12 17.13
CA ILE A 783 23.36 19.43 16.11
C ILE A 783 22.61 20.69 16.52
N ARG A 784 22.55 21.68 15.60
CA ARG A 784 21.66 22.84 15.70
C ARG A 784 20.37 22.55 14.95
N TRP A 785 19.25 22.54 15.67
CA TRP A 785 17.93 22.24 15.11
C TRP A 785 17.30 23.48 14.45
N ASP A 786 16.63 23.28 13.31
CA ASP A 786 15.92 24.35 12.60
C ASP A 786 14.78 24.95 13.44
N ARG A 787 14.17 24.12 14.31
CA ARG A 787 13.08 24.52 15.17
C ARG A 787 13.63 25.04 16.50
N GLY A 788 13.37 26.32 16.79
CA GLY A 788 13.74 26.94 18.06
C GLY A 788 15.24 27.15 18.25
N GLU A 789 16.05 26.93 17.20
CA GLU A 789 17.51 27.16 17.17
C GLU A 789 18.29 26.49 18.31
N ARG A 790 17.72 25.44 18.95
CA ARG A 790 18.39 24.74 20.04
C ARG A 790 19.58 23.96 19.50
N VAL A 791 20.66 23.91 20.29
CA VAL A 791 21.85 23.11 20.03
C VAL A 791 21.88 21.95 21.03
N GLN A 792 22.08 20.72 20.54
CA GLN A 792 22.14 19.51 21.37
C GLN A 792 23.30 18.63 20.92
N THR A 793 24.01 18.04 21.88
CA THR A 793 25.00 16.99 21.60
C THR A 793 24.36 15.63 21.80
N ILE A 794 24.44 14.76 20.78
CA ILE A 794 23.75 13.47 20.73
C ILE A 794 24.76 12.39 20.34
N ASP A 795 24.74 11.26 21.06
CA ASP A 795 25.48 10.05 20.67
C ASP A 795 24.68 9.26 19.64
N LEU A 796 25.12 9.32 18.39
CA LEU A 796 24.48 8.68 17.25
C LEU A 796 24.72 7.16 17.22
N SER A 797 25.59 6.62 18.08
CA SER A 797 25.74 5.17 18.26
C SER A 797 24.57 4.55 19.02
N GLN A 798 23.91 5.34 19.88
CA GLN A 798 22.73 4.94 20.65
C GLN A 798 21.45 5.35 19.91
N HIS A 799 21.43 6.54 19.30
CA HIS A 799 20.26 7.08 18.63
C HIS A 799 20.36 6.98 17.10
N LYS A 800 20.01 5.80 16.57
CA LYS A 800 20.27 5.40 15.17
C LYS A 800 19.18 5.80 14.16
N THR A 801 18.20 6.63 14.51
CA THR A 801 16.99 6.84 13.68
C THR A 801 17.00 8.16 12.90
N TRP A 802 18.17 8.56 12.42
CA TRP A 802 18.37 9.75 11.60
C TRP A 802 18.71 9.40 10.15
N ASP A 803 18.57 10.37 9.25
CA ASP A 803 18.91 10.28 7.83
C ASP A 803 19.34 11.67 7.33
N HIS A 804 19.88 11.80 6.11
CA HIS A 804 20.20 13.10 5.53
C HIS A 804 18.93 13.91 5.22
N GLY A 805 18.97 15.22 5.48
CA GLY A 805 17.82 16.12 5.52
C GLY A 805 17.74 17.17 4.40
N TYR A 806 18.45 16.99 3.28
CA TYR A 806 18.48 17.95 2.17
C TYR A 806 17.19 17.94 1.33
N ALA A 807 16.79 16.76 0.85
CA ALA A 807 15.51 16.55 0.18
C ALA A 807 14.53 15.83 1.10
N GLU A 808 13.23 16.06 0.90
CA GLU A 808 12.17 15.39 1.64
C GLU A 808 11.10 14.81 0.71
N THR A 809 10.33 13.86 1.22
CA THR A 809 9.19 13.33 0.46
C THR A 809 8.02 14.31 0.49
N VAL A 810 7.20 14.34 -0.56
CA VAL A 810 5.97 15.18 -0.61
C VAL A 810 5.07 14.91 0.60
N TYR A 811 4.92 13.65 1.01
CA TYR A 811 4.13 13.27 2.19
C TYR A 811 4.69 13.87 3.48
N SER A 812 6.01 13.85 3.69
CA SER A 812 6.65 14.46 4.88
C SER A 812 6.68 15.99 4.86
N ALA A 813 6.51 16.59 3.68
CA ALA A 813 6.44 18.04 3.50
C ALA A 813 5.05 18.62 3.82
N GLN A 814 4.04 17.76 4.03
CA GLN A 814 2.68 18.20 4.32
C GLN A 814 2.66 19.10 5.56
N SER A 815 1.78 20.11 5.51
CA SER A 815 1.68 21.18 6.51
C SER A 815 2.92 22.10 6.66
N LYS A 816 3.99 21.92 5.87
CA LYS A 816 5.12 22.86 5.77
C LYS A 816 4.91 23.87 4.64
N THR A 817 5.68 24.97 4.67
CA THR A 817 5.66 26.03 3.65
C THR A 817 7.09 26.48 3.37
N TYR A 818 7.42 26.70 2.09
CA TYR A 818 8.74 27.12 1.62
C TYR A 818 8.62 28.34 0.71
N ALA A 819 9.70 29.12 0.60
CA ALA A 819 9.73 30.23 -0.34
C ALA A 819 9.64 29.70 -1.78
N ARG A 820 10.51 28.76 -2.13
CA ARG A 820 10.53 28.05 -3.42
C ARG A 820 10.66 26.55 -3.23
N VAL A 821 10.19 25.80 -4.23
CA VAL A 821 10.25 24.34 -4.21
C VAL A 821 10.74 23.81 -5.55
N TYR A 822 11.69 22.88 -5.50
CA TYR A 822 12.08 22.05 -6.63
C TYR A 822 11.41 20.69 -6.48
N VAL A 823 10.70 20.21 -7.50
CA VAL A 823 9.96 18.95 -7.47
C VAL A 823 10.55 17.98 -8.49
N LEU A 824 10.91 16.78 -8.05
CA LEU A 824 11.24 15.67 -8.95
C LEU A 824 10.08 14.68 -8.98
N ALA A 825 9.43 14.58 -10.15
CA ALA A 825 8.26 13.75 -10.38
C ALA A 825 8.47 12.77 -11.55
N PRO A 826 9.14 11.63 -11.29
CA PRO A 826 9.38 10.63 -12.33
C PRO A 826 8.06 9.98 -12.79
N VAL A 827 7.73 10.07 -14.08
CA VAL A 827 6.47 9.56 -14.69
C VAL A 827 6.25 8.09 -14.37
N ASN A 828 7.30 7.29 -14.21
CA ASN A 828 7.17 5.86 -13.93
C ASN A 828 6.85 5.54 -12.46
N SER A 829 7.05 6.50 -11.54
CA SER A 829 6.76 6.31 -10.12
C SER A 829 5.29 6.00 -9.87
N ALA A 830 4.99 4.96 -9.09
CA ALA A 830 3.61 4.61 -8.72
C ALA A 830 2.94 5.69 -7.87
N LEU A 831 3.71 6.60 -7.29
CA LEU A 831 3.26 7.71 -6.45
C LEU A 831 2.94 8.98 -7.26
N VAL A 832 3.21 9.03 -8.57
CA VAL A 832 2.72 10.14 -9.41
C VAL A 832 1.20 10.04 -9.55
N ASN A 833 0.51 11.02 -8.97
CA ASN A 833 -0.94 11.23 -9.02
C ASN A 833 -1.27 12.72 -8.73
N GLY A 834 -2.51 13.10 -9.00
CA GLY A 834 -3.01 14.48 -8.83
C GLY A 834 -2.81 15.06 -7.44
N GLN A 835 -3.11 14.31 -6.38
CA GLN A 835 -2.95 14.72 -4.98
C GLN A 835 -1.49 15.01 -4.62
N ASN A 836 -0.56 14.15 -5.02
CA ASN A 836 0.86 14.34 -4.76
C ASN A 836 1.41 15.56 -5.53
N TYR A 837 1.00 15.75 -6.78
CA TYR A 837 1.36 16.94 -7.55
C TYR A 837 0.82 18.21 -6.88
N TYR A 838 -0.47 18.23 -6.52
CA TYR A 838 -1.11 19.36 -5.85
C TYR A 838 -0.47 19.67 -4.48
N THR A 839 -0.22 18.66 -3.65
CA THR A 839 0.48 18.83 -2.37
C THR A 839 1.86 19.43 -2.59
N ALA A 840 2.63 18.93 -3.56
CA ALA A 840 3.98 19.40 -3.83
C ALA A 840 4.02 20.89 -4.21
N ILE A 841 3.19 21.31 -5.18
CA ILE A 841 3.21 22.70 -5.65
C ILE A 841 2.64 23.69 -4.61
N THR A 842 1.67 23.25 -3.79
CA THR A 842 1.07 24.09 -2.74
C THR A 842 2.01 24.38 -1.57
N ARG A 843 3.17 23.70 -1.48
CA ARG A 843 4.19 24.00 -0.46
C ARG A 843 4.93 25.32 -0.74
N ALA A 844 4.97 25.78 -1.99
CA ALA A 844 5.70 26.99 -2.37
C ALA A 844 4.86 28.27 -2.22
N ARG A 845 5.50 29.35 -1.78
CA ARG A 845 4.94 30.72 -1.74
C ARG A 845 5.19 31.50 -3.04
N LEU A 846 6.42 31.43 -3.55
CA LEU A 846 6.91 32.28 -4.64
C LEU A 846 6.88 31.57 -5.99
N GLY A 847 7.38 30.34 -6.07
CA GLY A 847 7.52 29.62 -7.34
C GLY A 847 7.99 28.18 -7.20
N VAL A 848 7.79 27.41 -8.26
CA VAL A 848 8.08 25.97 -8.35
C VAL A 848 8.78 25.65 -9.66
N LYS A 849 9.82 24.82 -9.59
CA LYS A 849 10.41 24.16 -10.75
C LYS A 849 10.20 22.66 -10.67
N LEU A 850 9.86 22.03 -11.79
CA LEU A 850 9.49 20.62 -11.88
C LEU A 850 10.42 19.86 -12.84
N TRP A 851 10.89 18.68 -12.43
CA TRP A 851 11.66 17.75 -13.26
C TRP A 851 10.87 16.48 -13.49
N THR A 852 10.72 16.09 -14.76
CA THR A 852 9.99 14.87 -15.15
C THR A 852 10.50 14.35 -16.50
N GLU A 853 10.27 13.08 -16.85
CA GLU A 853 10.78 12.54 -18.11
C GLU A 853 10.01 13.05 -19.33
N SER A 854 8.72 13.31 -19.16
CA SER A 854 7.87 13.85 -20.22
C SER A 854 6.66 14.55 -19.63
N GLU A 855 6.55 15.84 -19.91
CA GLU A 855 5.41 16.66 -19.48
C GLU A 855 4.07 16.07 -19.94
N LYS A 856 3.95 15.71 -21.23
CA LYS A 856 2.74 15.10 -21.78
C LYS A 856 2.33 13.82 -21.05
N LYS A 857 3.27 12.89 -20.85
CA LYS A 857 2.98 11.63 -20.14
C LYS A 857 2.67 11.86 -18.66
N LEU A 858 3.28 12.89 -18.05
CA LEU A 858 2.97 13.27 -16.69
C LEU A 858 1.52 13.76 -16.59
N VAL A 859 1.09 14.67 -17.47
CA VAL A 859 -0.30 15.17 -17.53
C VAL A 859 -1.29 14.01 -17.71
N GLU A 860 -1.10 13.17 -18.74
CA GLU A 860 -1.96 12.00 -18.99
C GLU A 860 -2.09 11.10 -17.74
N LYS A 861 -0.99 10.95 -16.98
CA LYS A 861 -0.98 10.14 -15.76
C LYS A 861 -1.69 10.81 -14.58
N LEU A 862 -1.55 12.13 -14.43
CA LEU A 862 -2.21 12.89 -13.37
C LEU A 862 -3.72 12.95 -13.59
N GLU A 863 -4.17 13.11 -14.84
CA GLU A 863 -5.59 13.06 -15.22
C GLU A 863 -6.20 11.68 -14.98
N ALA A 864 -5.47 10.61 -15.29
CA ALA A 864 -5.94 9.24 -15.09
C ALA A 864 -5.87 8.76 -13.63
N ARG A 865 -5.14 9.46 -12.75
CA ARG A 865 -4.92 9.07 -11.35
C ARG A 865 -4.95 10.29 -10.44
N SER A 866 -6.11 10.55 -9.86
CA SER A 866 -6.28 11.70 -8.97
C SER A 866 -5.53 11.53 -7.62
N GLY A 867 -5.28 10.30 -7.18
CA GLY A 867 -4.81 9.94 -5.84
C GLY A 867 -5.93 9.46 -4.91
N GLU A 868 -7.18 9.42 -5.39
CA GLU A 868 -8.35 9.10 -4.58
C GLU A 868 -8.42 7.61 -4.21
N LYS A 869 -8.64 7.37 -2.92
CA LYS A 869 -8.83 6.03 -2.35
C LYS A 869 -10.23 5.51 -2.54
N ALA A 870 -10.37 4.20 -2.60
CA ALA A 870 -11.68 3.56 -2.66
C ALA A 870 -12.42 3.66 -1.31
N SER A 871 -13.74 3.81 -1.36
CA SER A 871 -14.68 3.72 -0.24
C SER A 871 -15.60 2.51 -0.41
N ALA A 872 -15.82 1.77 0.67
CA ALA A 872 -16.73 0.63 0.66
C ALA A 872 -18.19 1.04 0.43
N LEU A 873 -18.67 2.12 1.03
CA LEU A 873 -20.04 2.61 0.85
C LEU A 873 -20.28 3.17 -0.54
N GLU A 874 -19.31 3.90 -1.10
CA GLU A 874 -19.33 4.34 -2.49
C GLU A 874 -19.42 3.14 -3.43
N GLY A 875 -18.47 2.19 -3.33
CA GLY A 875 -18.46 1.01 -4.19
C GLY A 875 -19.69 0.10 -4.03
N LEU A 876 -20.36 0.11 -2.88
CA LEU A 876 -21.60 -0.65 -2.66
C LEU A 876 -22.87 0.08 -3.14
N GLY A 877 -22.77 1.32 -3.64
CA GLY A 877 -23.92 2.13 -4.02
C GLY A 877 -24.80 2.51 -2.82
N ARG A 878 -24.17 2.79 -1.67
CA ARG A 878 -24.86 2.99 -0.39
C ARG A 878 -24.74 4.39 0.19
N LEU A 879 -24.08 5.33 -0.48
CA LEU A 879 -23.85 6.68 0.05
C LEU A 879 -25.17 7.37 0.45
N ASP A 880 -26.16 7.40 -0.44
CA ASP A 880 -27.45 8.06 -0.16
C ASP A 880 -28.24 7.35 0.93
N ARG A 881 -28.21 6.01 0.92
CA ARG A 881 -28.88 5.18 1.93
C ARG A 881 -28.24 5.36 3.29
N ASP A 882 -26.92 5.39 3.38
CA ASP A 882 -26.21 5.39 4.66
C ASP A 882 -25.86 6.81 5.14
N THR A 883 -26.45 7.89 4.60
CA THR A 883 -26.30 9.25 5.16
C THR A 883 -26.74 9.31 6.63
N ALA A 884 -26.18 10.23 7.41
CA ALA A 884 -26.51 10.42 8.82
C ALA A 884 -28.01 10.67 9.02
N ARG A 885 -28.63 11.49 8.16
CA ARG A 885 -30.07 11.76 8.16
C ARG A 885 -30.88 10.51 7.83
N ALA A 886 -30.59 9.82 6.73
CA ALA A 886 -31.34 8.62 6.35
C ALA A 886 -31.19 7.49 7.38
N LEU A 887 -30.04 7.41 8.07
CA LEU A 887 -29.83 6.49 9.18
C LEU A 887 -30.64 6.91 10.42
N ALA A 888 -30.69 8.22 10.72
CA ALA A 888 -31.52 8.78 11.78
C ALA A 888 -32.99 8.44 11.59
N ASP A 889 -33.52 8.65 10.38
CA ASP A 889 -34.91 8.38 10.05
C ASP A 889 -35.25 6.88 10.18
N ARG A 890 -34.36 5.99 9.72
CA ARG A 890 -34.58 4.53 9.78
C ARG A 890 -34.41 3.92 11.17
N HIS A 891 -33.62 4.54 12.05
CA HIS A 891 -33.24 3.99 13.35
C HIS A 891 -33.52 4.94 14.50
N ALA A 892 -34.53 5.81 14.36
CA ALA A 892 -34.87 6.85 15.32
C ALA A 892 -34.94 6.35 16.77
N GLY A 893 -35.69 5.27 17.04
CA GLY A 893 -35.81 4.70 18.39
C GLY A 893 -34.47 4.27 19.00
N ARG A 894 -33.66 3.48 18.27
CA ARG A 894 -32.35 3.03 18.76
C ARG A 894 -31.35 4.17 18.92
N LEU A 895 -31.46 5.23 18.12
CA LEU A 895 -30.60 6.40 18.25
C LEU A 895 -31.03 7.29 19.41
N ALA A 896 -32.33 7.39 19.70
CA ALA A 896 -32.84 8.07 20.89
C ALA A 896 -32.34 7.37 22.16
N GLU A 897 -32.50 6.05 22.25
CA GLU A 897 -31.93 5.24 23.36
C GLU A 897 -30.42 5.47 23.50
N ALA A 898 -29.68 5.42 22.39
CA ALA A 898 -28.24 5.63 22.41
C ALA A 898 -27.84 7.07 22.81
N ARG A 899 -28.69 8.08 22.55
CA ARG A 899 -28.48 9.47 22.99
C ARG A 899 -28.75 9.60 24.49
N ASP A 900 -29.81 8.98 24.99
CA ASP A 900 -30.12 8.97 26.43
C ASP A 900 -28.99 8.31 27.23
N ASP A 901 -28.49 7.16 26.75
CA ASP A 901 -27.34 6.48 27.35
C ASP A 901 -26.07 7.34 27.34
N GLN A 902 -25.85 8.11 26.26
CA GLN A 902 -24.74 9.06 26.17
C GLN A 902 -24.85 10.17 27.20
N GLN A 903 -26.04 10.77 27.33
CA GLN A 903 -26.27 11.84 28.30
C GLN A 903 -26.06 11.36 29.73
N ARG A 904 -26.55 10.15 30.08
CA ARG A 904 -26.28 9.53 31.39
C ARG A 904 -24.79 9.31 31.61
N THR A 905 -24.11 8.73 30.63
CA THR A 905 -22.64 8.50 30.71
C THR A 905 -21.87 9.80 30.90
N HIS A 906 -22.28 10.89 30.24
CA HIS A 906 -21.65 12.21 30.41
C HIS A 906 -21.91 12.79 31.80
N GLN A 907 -23.12 12.63 32.33
CA GLN A 907 -23.48 13.05 33.69
C GLN A 907 -22.65 12.30 34.72
N ASP A 908 -22.62 10.96 34.68
CA ASP A 908 -21.85 10.12 35.60
C ASP A 908 -20.36 10.51 35.60
N ARG A 909 -19.80 10.83 34.42
CA ARG A 909 -18.41 11.26 34.31
C ARG A 909 -18.16 12.64 34.93
N ARG A 910 -19.11 13.58 34.80
CA ARG A 910 -19.03 14.89 35.45
C ARG A 910 -19.08 14.73 36.96
N ASP A 911 -19.97 13.88 37.45
CA ASP A 911 -20.14 13.62 38.89
C ASP A 911 -18.88 12.99 39.49
N GLN A 912 -18.30 11.98 38.83
CA GLN A 912 -17.02 11.39 39.25
C GLN A 912 -15.85 12.38 39.23
N LEU A 913 -15.81 13.31 38.27
CA LEU A 913 -14.78 14.34 38.21
C LEU A 913 -14.96 15.36 39.35
N LEU A 914 -16.20 15.72 39.67
CA LEU A 914 -16.54 16.59 40.79
C LEU A 914 -16.16 15.95 42.13
N GLU A 915 -16.51 14.68 42.34
CA GLU A 915 -16.13 13.91 43.54
C GLU A 915 -14.61 13.91 43.75
N ARG A 916 -13.83 13.58 42.71
CA ARG A 916 -12.36 13.60 42.79
C ARG A 916 -11.79 14.98 43.12
N GLN A 917 -12.38 16.06 42.59
CA GLN A 917 -11.94 17.41 42.90
C GLN A 917 -12.30 17.82 44.35
N LEU A 918 -13.43 17.34 44.86
CA LEU A 918 -13.84 17.56 46.25
C LEU A 918 -12.95 16.80 47.22
N ASP A 919 -12.59 15.55 46.89
CA ASP A 919 -11.67 14.74 47.69
C ASP A 919 -10.27 15.36 47.74
N GLN A 920 -9.75 15.84 46.59
CA GLN A 920 -8.48 16.57 46.54
C GLN A 920 -8.46 17.86 47.36
N ARG A 921 -9.61 18.49 47.59
CA ARG A 921 -9.72 19.70 48.43
C ARG A 921 -9.90 19.41 49.92
N ARG A 922 -10.29 18.17 50.29
CA ARG A 922 -10.57 17.78 51.68
C ARG A 922 -9.34 17.22 52.42
N SER A 923 -8.25 16.89 51.73
CA SER A 923 -7.01 16.40 52.34
C SER A 923 -5.90 17.47 52.37
N PRO A 924 -5.37 17.87 53.56
CA PRO A 924 -4.12 18.59 53.65
C PRO A 924 -2.97 17.66 53.24
N GLN A 925 -2.24 18.02 52.18
CA GLN A 925 -1.20 17.19 51.58
C GLN A 925 -0.04 16.90 52.55
N GLY A 926 0.21 15.62 52.82
CA GLY A 926 1.43 15.10 53.44
C GLY A 926 2.10 14.05 52.56
N LEU A 927 3.44 14.05 52.53
CA LEU A 927 4.30 13.16 51.72
C LEU A 927 4.00 11.65 51.86
N GLY A 928 3.39 11.22 52.98
CA GLY A 928 2.99 9.82 53.19
C GLY A 928 1.82 9.36 52.31
N GLU A 929 0.95 10.28 51.87
CA GLU A 929 -0.25 9.94 51.09
C GLU A 929 0.05 9.83 49.57
N HIS A 930 1.06 10.52 49.05
CA HIS A 930 1.51 10.32 47.66
C HIS A 930 2.04 8.91 47.41
N LEU A 931 2.66 8.30 48.44
CA LEU A 931 3.07 6.89 48.41
C LEU A 931 1.85 5.94 48.53
N ALA A 932 0.82 6.33 49.30
CA ALA A 932 -0.39 5.54 49.46
C ALA A 932 -1.35 5.62 48.27
N GLU A 933 -1.47 6.76 47.58
CA GLU A 933 -2.25 6.92 46.33
C GLU A 933 -1.60 6.19 45.16
N GLY A 934 -0.26 6.22 45.07
CA GLY A 934 0.48 5.36 44.13
C GLY A 934 0.21 3.88 44.37
N ALA A 935 0.18 3.45 45.64
CA ALA A 935 -0.13 2.09 46.03
C ALA A 935 -1.60 1.69 45.82
N ARG A 936 -2.57 2.59 46.09
CA ARG A 936 -4.00 2.36 45.84
C ARG A 936 -4.33 2.32 44.35
N GLY A 937 -3.74 3.19 43.54
CA GLY A 937 -3.91 3.14 42.08
C GLY A 937 -3.37 1.85 41.45
N ILE A 938 -2.27 1.32 41.99
CA ILE A 938 -1.73 0.00 41.62
C ILE A 938 -2.66 -1.11 42.11
N ALA A 939 -3.18 -1.01 43.33
CA ALA A 939 -4.12 -2.00 43.89
C ALA A 939 -5.45 -2.05 43.10
N GLU A 940 -6.04 -0.91 42.73
CA GLU A 940 -7.26 -0.86 41.91
C GLU A 940 -7.06 -1.33 40.47
N LEU A 941 -5.84 -1.14 39.93
CA LEU A 941 -5.46 -1.71 38.64
C LEU A 941 -5.33 -3.23 38.74
N MET A 942 -4.69 -3.72 39.81
CA MET A 942 -4.58 -5.16 40.09
C MET A 942 -5.95 -5.79 40.36
N ASP A 943 -6.83 -5.09 41.07
CA ASP A 943 -8.16 -5.60 41.41
C ASP A 943 -9.08 -5.63 40.18
N ARG A 944 -9.00 -4.63 39.28
CA ARG A 944 -9.67 -4.70 37.97
C ARG A 944 -9.09 -5.79 37.06
N ILE A 945 -7.77 -6.02 37.11
CA ILE A 945 -7.14 -7.12 36.36
C ILE A 945 -7.61 -8.46 36.93
N LEU A 946 -7.65 -8.63 38.26
CA LEU A 946 -8.11 -9.82 38.95
C LEU A 946 -9.61 -10.07 38.74
N GLN A 947 -10.46 -9.06 38.83
CA GLN A 947 -11.89 -9.16 38.49
C GLN A 947 -12.07 -9.54 37.03
N SER A 948 -11.35 -8.92 36.09
CA SER A 948 -11.44 -9.29 34.67
C SER A 948 -10.91 -10.70 34.37
N ALA A 949 -9.99 -11.21 35.19
CA ALA A 949 -9.47 -12.57 35.11
C ALA A 949 -10.43 -13.59 35.74
N LEU A 950 -11.08 -13.23 36.86
CA LEU A 950 -12.11 -14.00 37.53
C LEU A 950 -13.40 -14.08 36.69
N GLU A 951 -13.81 -13.00 36.04
CA GLU A 951 -14.94 -12.99 35.09
C GLU A 951 -14.65 -13.83 33.85
N ARG A 952 -13.41 -13.84 33.36
CA ARG A 952 -12.98 -14.74 32.28
C ARG A 952 -12.95 -16.21 32.72
N ARG A 953 -12.60 -16.48 33.98
CA ARG A 953 -12.60 -17.84 34.55
C ARG A 953 -14.02 -18.33 34.83
N ALA A 954 -14.90 -17.48 35.35
CA ALA A 954 -16.31 -17.76 35.59
C ALA A 954 -17.11 -17.95 34.28
N SER A 955 -16.75 -17.22 33.21
CA SER A 955 -17.34 -17.45 31.88
C SER A 955 -16.81 -18.73 31.21
N SER A 956 -15.55 -19.11 31.47
CA SER A 956 -14.99 -20.41 31.05
C SER A 956 -15.63 -21.59 31.80
N GLU A 957 -15.93 -21.45 33.09
CA GLU A 957 -16.57 -22.50 33.90
C GLU A 957 -18.07 -22.64 33.59
N ARG A 958 -18.79 -21.54 33.32
CA ARG A 958 -20.19 -21.61 32.82
C ARG A 958 -20.28 -22.24 31.43
N GLY A 959 -19.26 -22.05 30.58
CA GLY A 959 -19.15 -22.70 29.27
C GLY A 959 -18.88 -24.22 29.35
N HIS A 960 -18.26 -24.70 30.44
CA HIS A 960 -18.06 -26.14 30.68
C HIS A 960 -19.23 -26.80 31.43
N ALA A 961 -19.93 -26.08 32.31
CA ALA A 961 -21.09 -26.61 33.03
C ALA A 961 -22.32 -26.84 32.14
N GLN A 962 -22.43 -26.15 31.00
CA GLN A 962 -23.49 -26.36 30.00
C GLN A 962 -23.21 -27.50 29.00
N ALA A 963 -21.98 -28.03 28.96
CA ALA A 963 -21.60 -29.16 28.10
C ALA A 963 -21.67 -30.52 28.83
N GLY A 964 -21.95 -30.54 30.15
CA GLY A 964 -21.90 -31.74 31.00
C GLY A 964 -23.24 -32.28 31.52
N ARG A 965 -24.39 -31.70 31.14
CA ARG A 965 -25.71 -32.26 31.51
C ARG A 965 -26.34 -32.99 30.33
N GLY A 966 -25.81 -34.17 30.03
CA GLY A 966 -26.59 -35.21 29.37
C GLY A 966 -27.48 -35.89 30.40
N GLN A 967 -28.80 -35.73 30.29
CA GLN A 967 -29.77 -36.57 30.98
C GLN A 967 -30.47 -37.46 29.96
N ALA A 968 -30.15 -38.75 30.10
CA ALA A 968 -30.92 -39.96 29.87
C ALA A 968 -32.16 -39.89 28.94
N SER A 969 -32.09 -40.64 27.85
CA SER A 969 -33.25 -41.13 27.11
C SER A 969 -33.94 -42.27 27.88
N PRO A 970 -35.28 -42.33 27.94
CA PRO A 970 -35.99 -43.57 28.22
C PRO A 970 -36.18 -44.39 26.92
N PRO A 971 -36.43 -45.71 27.02
CA PRO A 971 -36.41 -46.61 25.87
C PRO A 971 -37.68 -46.48 25.02
N ALA A 972 -37.53 -46.88 23.77
CA ALA A 972 -38.51 -46.82 22.69
C ALA A 972 -39.79 -47.59 23.00
N ASP A 973 -40.92 -47.06 22.51
CA ASP A 973 -42.11 -47.85 22.23
C ASP A 973 -42.70 -47.45 20.87
N HIS A 974 -43.17 -48.48 20.16
CA HIS A 974 -43.77 -48.48 18.83
C HIS A 974 -45.05 -47.64 18.74
N ASP A 975 -45.26 -46.86 17.66
CA ASP A 975 -46.32 -47.14 16.66
C ASP A 975 -46.58 -46.03 15.62
N LEU A 976 -46.73 -46.51 14.37
CA LEU A 976 -47.69 -46.16 13.31
C LEU A 976 -47.94 -44.70 12.82
N GLN A 977 -47.65 -44.55 11.52
CA GLN A 977 -48.51 -44.01 10.44
C GLN A 977 -48.76 -42.49 10.25
N LYS A 978 -48.34 -42.06 9.04
CA LYS A 978 -49.06 -41.30 7.98
C LYS A 978 -49.24 -39.77 8.07
N SER A 979 -48.81 -39.14 6.95
CA SER A 979 -49.38 -37.95 6.23
C SER A 979 -49.43 -36.63 7.02
N ASN A 980 -49.00 -35.46 6.54
CA ASN A 980 -49.36 -34.81 5.27
C ASN A 980 -48.49 -33.56 4.97
N ASP A 981 -48.31 -33.26 3.69
CA ASP A 981 -48.29 -31.93 3.02
C ASP A 981 -47.41 -30.74 3.49
N ARG A 982 -46.39 -30.47 2.64
CA ARG A 982 -46.02 -29.22 1.90
C ARG A 982 -46.83 -27.90 2.14
N PRO A 983 -46.42 -26.71 1.60
CA PRO A 983 -45.10 -26.16 1.20
C PRO A 983 -44.88 -24.63 1.50
N GLY A 984 -43.65 -24.13 1.27
CA GLY A 984 -43.40 -22.97 0.37
C GLY A 984 -43.39 -21.50 0.87
N PHE A 985 -42.64 -20.67 0.11
CA PHE A 985 -42.44 -19.20 0.09
C PHE A 985 -41.28 -18.66 0.98
N ASP A 986 -40.11 -18.21 0.50
CA ASP A 986 -39.63 -17.55 -0.74
C ASP A 986 -40.01 -16.06 -0.86
N ARG A 987 -39.13 -15.17 -0.37
CA ARG A 987 -38.36 -14.12 -1.10
C ARG A 987 -37.72 -13.08 -0.18
#